data_AF-A0A8T4Q5Z8-F1
#
_entry.id   AF-A0A8T4Q5Z8-F1
#
_cell.length_a   1.000
_cell.length_b   1.000
_cell.length_c   1.000
_cell.angle_alpha   90.00
_cell.angle_beta   90.00
_cell.angle_gamma   90.00
#
_symmetry.space_group_name_H-M   'P 1'
#
loop_
_entity.id
_entity.type
_entity.pdbx_description
1 polymer ?
#
loop_
_entity_poly.entity_id
_entity_poly.type
_entity_poly.pdbx_seq_one_letter_code
_entity_poly.pdbx_strand_id
1 'polypeptide(L)'
;MKIASKTPMHRIKYLLKAKGKFWSTLEGQLRMQEVPLTKLKKLQLIKLRKLLEYSYNNVDFYHKKFQEAGIRPVDITSLKDIEKIPITTKDELRANFPERIVSRNVDKNRKILDKTSGSTKQPFEFYKDANDAMGESCARIKWLLNVGVKLGDRRLLIRGERPKGTNVGSILSNVGFLSSFDMSHKLFNKWVMYIKKFKPKTIESYPSPLKTFADWLRDKNLKVHVPIVITVGEILTKDTRELIEDRLDCKIYDSFGAAEGMYLAQECKYQQGLHYDPTRFVVEAVGSKGNPVVKGKSGDMVITNLNNYVMPFIRYKIGDRIIMGKESCMCGSTLPKIGNIEGRIVDQMRSVSGKILDGIYFQTVFEWEAKHVKHYKIIHVKPDMIEVHLVPKGHNYHEGIERLRKNLQSYCGHDMKIVIKKVDKIPLGRTGKRVFIESRLDQNKRTQANQTTVHAAENRIVRKMNLVFTLNNSKLVGGGDYSIFKFAEYLAKKGHKVTVFASTNNTYTDEAEMTENLQIYYTGQLPRIVKGVGFLNRTWDKLHGKLKIESFFRNEKKIDFVLGYHRYSAIKAQDLGEKFDIPSVAFVFETPIWMKEQLGQRWVHAFKGRFKKLWLQARDALKKTDIIIANSKLTASENQRWLGRKIDGVVYPGMDFDKVDKISTPKKENQIIYIGRLNTYKNIDILIKALSKIKNAPKLVICGTGEEKSKLTELAARLNIKCEFKGSITDEQKWPEIKKSLFMVFPSSFEGFGMPPMEALYCGIPCICANIPILNEVYGNKVEYFQENNVESLAHKIEFLLQNKRYRQKRGKLGREYVISAYSWEKSAKKIEKILLNFKQIKRVSGNEY
;
A
#
# COMPACT_ATOMS: atom_id res chain seq x y z
N MET A 1 42.96 -12.53 2.20
CA MET A 1 42.43 -11.70 3.31
C MET A 1 41.31 -12.44 4.05
N LYS A 2 41.61 -12.93 5.25
CA LYS A 2 40.61 -13.41 6.23
C LYS A 2 40.00 -12.21 6.95
N ILE A 3 38.67 -12.07 6.97
CA ILE A 3 37.92 -11.50 8.10
C ILE A 3 36.60 -12.27 8.21
N ALA A 4 36.37 -12.86 9.38
CA ALA A 4 35.12 -13.49 9.78
C ALA A 4 34.23 -12.48 10.52
N SER A 5 32.91 -12.52 10.30
CA SER A 5 31.93 -12.64 11.39
C SER A 5 30.47 -12.71 10.89
N LYS A 6 29.84 -13.84 11.24
CA LYS A 6 28.41 -14.12 11.49
C LYS A 6 27.35 -13.43 10.58
N THR A 7 26.95 -14.14 9.53
CA THR A 7 25.63 -14.00 8.85
C THR A 7 25.06 -15.39 8.51
N PRO A 8 23.74 -15.57 8.36
CA PRO A 8 23.09 -16.88 8.25
C PRO A 8 23.59 -17.64 7.01
N MET A 9 24.41 -18.67 7.24
CA MET A 9 25.15 -19.46 6.25
C MET A 9 24.30 -20.02 5.09
N HIS A 10 22.99 -20.15 5.26
CA HIS A 10 22.09 -20.62 4.20
C HIS A 10 21.99 -19.69 2.99
N ARG A 11 22.12 -18.36 3.16
CA ARG A 11 22.08 -17.40 2.03
C ARG A 11 23.40 -17.35 1.25
N ILE A 12 24.52 -17.63 1.91
CA ILE A 12 25.86 -17.60 1.29
C ILE A 12 26.09 -18.86 0.44
N LYS A 13 25.65 -20.04 0.89
CA LYS A 13 25.67 -21.27 0.08
C LYS A 13 24.87 -21.12 -1.23
N TYR A 14 23.72 -20.42 -1.19
CA TYR A 14 22.91 -20.16 -2.38
C TYR A 14 23.59 -19.16 -3.34
N LEU A 15 24.22 -18.10 -2.82
CA LEU A 15 24.98 -17.12 -3.62
C LEU A 15 26.26 -17.71 -4.24
N LEU A 16 26.91 -18.66 -3.56
CA LEU A 16 28.09 -19.36 -4.08
C LEU A 16 27.72 -20.40 -5.16
N LYS A 17 26.63 -21.16 -4.99
CA LYS A 17 26.06 -22.01 -6.07
C LYS A 17 25.51 -21.18 -7.24
N ALA A 18 24.98 -19.98 -6.97
CA ALA A 18 24.41 -19.10 -7.98
C ALA A 18 25.43 -18.57 -8.98
N LYS A 19 26.73 -18.44 -8.63
CA LYS A 19 27.73 -18.02 -9.61
C LYS A 19 27.76 -18.97 -10.82
N GLY A 20 27.86 -20.29 -10.60
CA GLY A 20 27.88 -21.26 -11.70
C GLY A 20 26.60 -21.29 -12.53
N LYS A 21 25.43 -21.41 -11.89
CA LYS A 21 24.14 -21.53 -12.57
C LYS A 21 23.71 -20.25 -13.31
N PHE A 22 24.05 -19.09 -12.75
CA PHE A 22 23.75 -17.80 -13.38
C PHE A 22 24.55 -17.61 -14.66
N TRP A 23 25.87 -17.84 -14.62
CA TRP A 23 26.73 -17.69 -15.79
C TRP A 23 26.38 -18.68 -16.89
N SER A 24 26.09 -19.95 -16.56
CA SER A 24 25.66 -20.93 -17.56
C SER A 24 24.30 -20.57 -18.18
N THR A 25 23.37 -20.01 -17.39
CA THR A 25 22.08 -19.54 -17.91
C THR A 25 22.27 -18.33 -18.84
N LEU A 26 23.13 -17.38 -18.47
CA LEU A 26 23.43 -16.20 -19.29
C LEU A 26 24.13 -16.60 -20.60
N GLU A 27 25.15 -17.45 -20.53
CA GLU A 27 25.86 -17.98 -21.69
C GLU A 27 24.90 -18.72 -22.64
N GLY A 28 24.03 -19.57 -22.09
CA GLY A 28 22.98 -20.24 -22.85
C GLY A 28 22.09 -19.25 -23.59
N GLN A 29 21.58 -18.21 -22.90
CA GLN A 29 20.73 -17.20 -23.53
C GLN A 29 21.46 -16.36 -24.59
N LEU A 30 22.76 -16.11 -24.43
CA LEU A 30 23.57 -15.42 -25.44
C LEU A 30 23.70 -16.26 -26.72
N ARG A 31 24.02 -17.55 -26.58
CA ARG A 31 24.12 -18.50 -27.71
C ARG A 31 22.80 -18.70 -28.45
N MET A 32 21.66 -18.64 -27.77
CA MET A 32 20.35 -18.83 -28.40
C MET A 32 20.05 -17.83 -29.52
N GLN A 33 20.74 -16.68 -29.56
CA GLN A 33 20.54 -15.67 -30.60
C GLN A 33 21.08 -16.07 -31.97
N GLU A 34 21.96 -17.09 -32.00
CA GLU A 34 22.60 -17.62 -33.20
C GLU A 34 21.96 -18.96 -33.64
N VAL A 35 21.10 -19.53 -32.80
CA VAL A 35 20.44 -20.81 -33.08
C VAL A 35 19.32 -20.59 -34.10
N PRO A 36 19.24 -21.35 -35.21
CA PRO A 36 18.16 -21.22 -36.18
C PRO A 36 16.76 -21.28 -35.55
N LEU A 37 15.86 -20.41 -36.01
CA LEU A 37 14.49 -20.28 -35.46
C LEU A 37 13.73 -21.61 -35.46
N THR A 38 13.98 -22.49 -36.43
CA THR A 38 13.38 -23.84 -36.49
C THR A 38 13.77 -24.70 -35.29
N LYS A 39 15.03 -24.68 -34.85
CA LYS A 39 15.50 -25.36 -33.65
C LYS A 39 14.94 -24.71 -32.38
N LEU A 40 14.84 -23.38 -32.34
CA LEU A 40 14.21 -22.65 -31.22
C LEU A 40 12.73 -23.01 -31.07
N LYS A 41 11.97 -23.09 -32.17
CA LYS A 41 10.55 -23.53 -32.17
C LYS A 41 10.39 -24.96 -31.65
N LYS A 42 11.30 -25.88 -32.01
CA LYS A 42 11.32 -27.26 -31.45
C LYS A 42 11.56 -27.25 -29.94
N LEU A 43 12.54 -26.48 -29.45
CA LEU A 43 12.80 -26.34 -28.02
C LEU A 43 11.60 -25.71 -27.28
N GLN A 44 10.99 -24.69 -27.87
CA GLN A 44 9.81 -24.03 -27.34
C GLN A 44 8.65 -25.02 -27.17
N LEU A 45 8.41 -25.90 -28.15
CA LEU A 45 7.39 -26.95 -28.08
C LEU A 45 7.67 -27.96 -26.97
N ILE A 46 8.93 -28.41 -26.83
CA ILE A 46 9.33 -29.33 -25.75
C ILE A 46 9.03 -28.72 -24.38
N LYS A 47 9.39 -27.45 -24.18
CA LYS A 47 9.15 -26.74 -22.91
C LYS A 47 7.66 -26.49 -22.67
N LEU A 48 6.91 -26.15 -23.72
CA LEU A 48 5.46 -25.99 -23.64
C LEU A 48 4.80 -27.29 -23.17
N ARG A 49 5.07 -28.43 -23.83
CA ARG A 49 4.51 -29.73 -23.43
C ARG A 49 4.83 -30.07 -21.99
N LYS A 50 6.09 -29.89 -21.56
CA LYS A 50 6.51 -30.11 -20.17
C LYS A 50 5.75 -29.21 -19.19
N LEU A 51 5.53 -27.93 -19.53
CA LEU A 51 4.77 -27.02 -18.69
C LEU A 51 3.30 -27.45 -18.59
N LEU A 52 2.68 -27.81 -19.72
CA LEU A 52 1.28 -28.22 -19.76
C LEU A 52 1.04 -29.51 -18.97
N GLU A 53 1.89 -30.51 -19.16
CA GLU A 53 1.86 -31.77 -18.40
C GLU A 53 2.04 -31.53 -16.91
N TYR A 54 3.04 -30.72 -16.53
CA TYR A 54 3.24 -30.36 -15.14
C TYR A 54 2.04 -29.63 -14.55
N SER A 55 1.48 -28.66 -15.27
CA SER A 55 0.38 -27.83 -14.79
C SER A 55 -0.92 -28.63 -14.68
N TYR A 56 -1.17 -29.54 -15.63
CA TYR A 56 -2.29 -30.46 -15.58
C TYR A 56 -2.23 -31.37 -14.34
N ASN A 57 -1.04 -31.86 -13.98
CA ASN A 57 -0.87 -32.77 -12.86
C ASN A 57 -0.74 -32.09 -11.49
N ASN A 58 -0.29 -30.82 -11.45
CA ASN A 58 0.11 -30.17 -10.19
C ASN A 58 -0.59 -28.85 -9.89
N VAL A 59 -1.44 -28.33 -10.79
CA VAL A 59 -2.14 -27.04 -10.61
C VAL A 59 -3.64 -27.21 -10.87
N ASP A 60 -4.43 -27.19 -9.80
CA ASP A 60 -5.87 -27.45 -9.79
C ASP A 60 -6.66 -26.63 -10.81
N PHE A 61 -6.32 -25.36 -10.94
CA PHE A 61 -6.94 -24.45 -11.88
C PHE A 61 -6.73 -24.90 -13.33
N TYR A 62 -5.50 -25.25 -13.72
CA TYR A 62 -5.22 -25.70 -15.08
C TYR A 62 -5.69 -27.12 -15.34
N HIS A 63 -5.65 -28.00 -14.33
CA HIS A 63 -6.26 -29.32 -14.41
C HIS A 63 -7.74 -29.21 -14.81
N LYS A 64 -8.52 -28.44 -14.05
CA LYS A 64 -9.95 -28.23 -14.31
C LYS A 64 -10.18 -27.52 -15.64
N LYS A 65 -9.42 -26.47 -15.94
CA LYS A 65 -9.57 -25.70 -17.19
C LYS A 65 -9.28 -26.53 -18.44
N PHE A 66 -8.32 -27.45 -18.37
CA PHE A 66 -8.03 -28.35 -19.49
C PHE A 66 -9.09 -29.44 -19.63
N GLN A 67 -9.59 -29.99 -18.52
CA GLN A 67 -10.72 -30.93 -18.54
C GLN A 67 -11.99 -30.32 -19.13
N GLU A 68 -12.36 -29.11 -18.70
CA GLU A 68 -13.53 -28.39 -19.22
C GLU A 68 -13.41 -28.07 -20.71
N ALA A 69 -12.18 -27.87 -21.20
CA ALA A 69 -11.90 -27.65 -22.61
C ALA A 69 -11.80 -28.96 -23.42
N GLY A 70 -11.84 -30.13 -22.76
CA GLY A 70 -11.65 -31.43 -23.40
C GLY A 70 -10.24 -31.64 -23.96
N ILE A 71 -9.21 -31.03 -23.36
CA ILE A 71 -7.83 -31.05 -23.86
C ILE A 71 -6.92 -31.76 -22.85
N ARG A 72 -6.06 -32.64 -23.35
CA ARG A 72 -4.96 -33.24 -22.59
C ARG A 72 -3.61 -32.70 -23.10
N PRO A 73 -2.57 -32.64 -22.25
CA PRO A 73 -1.24 -32.22 -22.68
C PRO A 73 -0.67 -32.99 -23.88
N VAL A 74 -1.06 -34.26 -24.04
CA VAL A 74 -0.66 -35.12 -25.16
C VAL A 74 -1.22 -34.67 -26.52
N ASP A 75 -2.33 -33.91 -26.52
CA ASP A 75 -3.00 -33.44 -27.74
C ASP A 75 -2.27 -32.24 -28.39
N ILE A 76 -1.20 -31.76 -27.76
CA ILE A 76 -0.36 -30.64 -28.21
C ILE A 76 0.88 -31.19 -28.91
N THR A 77 0.79 -31.42 -30.22
CA THR A 77 1.88 -31.99 -31.04
C THR A 77 2.67 -30.93 -31.81
N SER A 78 2.14 -29.71 -31.90
CA SER A 78 2.76 -28.55 -32.53
C SER A 78 2.55 -27.28 -31.69
N LEU A 79 3.31 -26.21 -31.98
CA LEU A 79 3.09 -24.91 -31.34
C LEU A 79 1.73 -24.30 -31.70
N LYS A 80 1.17 -24.66 -32.86
CA LYS A 80 -0.14 -24.17 -33.31
C LYS A 80 -1.28 -24.72 -32.43
N ASP A 81 -1.12 -25.91 -31.88
CA ASP A 81 -2.11 -26.53 -31.00
C ASP A 81 -2.34 -25.76 -29.70
N ILE A 82 -1.45 -24.81 -29.36
CA ILE A 82 -1.69 -23.89 -28.24
C ILE A 82 -3.02 -23.16 -28.40
N GLU A 83 -3.48 -22.92 -29.64
CA GLU A 83 -4.75 -22.27 -29.95
C GLU A 83 -5.96 -23.00 -29.37
N LYS A 84 -5.87 -24.32 -29.17
CA LYS A 84 -6.91 -25.14 -28.54
C LYS A 84 -7.10 -24.77 -27.07
N ILE A 85 -6.03 -24.36 -26.38
CA ILE A 85 -6.07 -24.06 -24.95
C ILE A 85 -6.84 -22.75 -24.73
N PRO A 86 -7.84 -22.70 -23.83
CA PRO A 86 -8.57 -21.47 -23.57
C PRO A 86 -7.68 -20.37 -22.96
N ILE A 87 -7.96 -19.12 -23.33
CA ILE A 87 -7.26 -17.95 -22.78
C ILE A 87 -7.49 -17.86 -21.26
N THR A 88 -6.43 -17.53 -20.54
CA THR A 88 -6.47 -17.26 -19.10
C THR A 88 -6.46 -15.76 -18.85
N THR A 89 -7.45 -15.28 -18.10
CA THR A 89 -7.62 -13.88 -17.75
C THR A 89 -7.05 -13.58 -16.37
N LYS A 90 -6.75 -12.29 -16.14
CA LYS A 90 -6.25 -11.81 -14.85
C LYS A 90 -7.27 -11.98 -13.71
N ASP A 91 -8.56 -11.89 -14.02
CA ASP A 91 -9.60 -12.03 -13.02
C ASP A 91 -9.79 -13.49 -12.60
N GLU A 92 -9.67 -14.45 -13.53
CA GLU A 92 -9.62 -15.88 -13.21
C GLU A 92 -8.46 -16.21 -12.28
N LEU A 93 -7.24 -15.74 -12.60
CA LEU A 93 -6.08 -15.98 -11.75
C LEU A 93 -6.23 -15.33 -10.37
N ARG A 94 -6.77 -14.10 -10.30
CA ARG A 94 -7.02 -13.41 -9.03
C ARG A 94 -8.03 -14.15 -8.16
N ALA A 95 -9.11 -14.65 -8.76
CA ALA A 95 -10.17 -15.35 -8.03
C ALA A 95 -9.73 -16.70 -7.45
N ASN A 96 -8.65 -17.29 -7.98
CA ASN A 96 -8.16 -18.61 -7.59
C ASN A 96 -6.81 -18.56 -6.83
N PHE A 97 -6.24 -17.37 -6.58
CA PHE A 97 -4.96 -17.23 -5.88
C PHE A 97 -5.13 -17.19 -4.35
N PRO A 98 -4.21 -17.82 -3.59
CA PRO A 98 -3.13 -18.69 -4.04
C PRO A 98 -3.53 -20.16 -4.25
N GLU A 99 -4.63 -20.61 -3.66
CA GLU A 99 -4.87 -22.02 -3.35
C GLU A 99 -4.94 -22.93 -4.58
N ARG A 100 -5.56 -22.47 -5.67
CA ARG A 100 -5.84 -23.32 -6.84
C ARG A 100 -4.89 -23.09 -8.02
N ILE A 101 -4.11 -22.02 -8.02
CA ILE A 101 -3.23 -21.67 -9.15
C ILE A 101 -1.74 -21.85 -8.86
N VAL A 102 -1.38 -22.03 -7.60
CA VAL A 102 -0.01 -22.33 -7.18
C VAL A 102 0.18 -23.83 -7.20
N SER A 103 1.27 -24.30 -7.79
CA SER A 103 1.56 -25.71 -7.87
C SER A 103 1.74 -26.34 -6.48
N ARG A 104 1.10 -27.51 -6.28
CA ARG A 104 1.10 -28.27 -5.01
C ARG A 104 2.50 -28.71 -4.60
N ASN A 105 3.30 -29.18 -5.58
CA ASN A 105 4.57 -29.88 -5.37
C ASN A 105 5.81 -29.03 -5.67
N VAL A 106 5.85 -27.79 -5.16
CA VAL A 106 6.99 -26.89 -5.39
C VAL A 106 7.72 -26.52 -4.10
N ASP A 107 9.04 -26.70 -4.13
CA ASP A 107 9.97 -26.23 -3.10
C ASP A 107 9.65 -24.77 -2.70
N LYS A 108 9.47 -24.54 -1.40
CA LYS A 108 9.20 -23.23 -0.81
C LYS A 108 10.25 -22.19 -1.22
N ASN A 109 11.51 -22.58 -1.41
CA ASN A 109 12.59 -21.68 -1.82
C ASN A 109 12.45 -21.17 -3.26
N ARG A 110 11.64 -21.83 -4.11
CA ARG A 110 11.35 -21.37 -5.47
C ARG A 110 10.24 -20.33 -5.51
N LYS A 111 9.44 -20.17 -4.45
CA LYS A 111 8.28 -19.28 -4.42
C LYS A 111 8.70 -17.85 -4.07
N ILE A 112 8.65 -16.94 -5.05
CA ILE A 112 8.90 -15.51 -4.83
C ILE A 112 7.58 -14.75 -4.96
N LEU A 113 7.01 -14.30 -3.83
CA LEU A 113 5.78 -13.51 -3.84
C LEU A 113 6.03 -12.10 -4.40
N ASP A 114 5.21 -11.69 -5.37
CA ASP A 114 5.24 -10.34 -5.93
C ASP A 114 3.81 -9.83 -6.19
N LYS A 115 3.68 -8.55 -6.50
CA LYS A 115 2.36 -7.91 -6.70
C LYS A 115 2.40 -6.83 -7.77
N THR A 116 1.36 -6.77 -8.57
CA THR A 116 1.18 -5.70 -9.55
C THR A 116 0.80 -4.39 -8.85
N SER A 117 1.23 -3.25 -9.41
CA SER A 117 0.97 -1.92 -8.85
C SER A 117 -0.51 -1.49 -8.90
N GLY A 118 -1.34 -2.21 -9.68
CA GLY A 118 -2.80 -2.10 -9.76
C GLY A 118 -3.29 -0.80 -10.40
N SER A 119 -3.55 -0.80 -11.72
CA SER A 119 -4.32 0.26 -12.40
C SER A 119 -5.78 0.34 -11.91
N THR A 120 -6.32 -0.77 -11.39
CA THR A 120 -7.72 -0.93 -10.96
C THR A 120 -7.92 -0.87 -9.43
N LYS A 121 -7.04 -0.17 -8.70
CA LYS A 121 -7.04 0.00 -7.22
C LYS A 121 -6.87 -1.29 -6.37
N GLN A 122 -6.97 -2.49 -6.94
CA GLN A 122 -6.63 -3.77 -6.28
C GLN A 122 -5.36 -4.39 -6.91
N PRO A 123 -4.27 -4.61 -6.14
CA PRO A 123 -3.08 -5.28 -6.65
C PRO A 123 -3.36 -6.77 -6.90
N PHE A 124 -3.00 -7.28 -8.08
CA PHE A 124 -2.94 -8.72 -8.34
C PHE A 124 -1.65 -9.28 -7.73
N GLU A 125 -1.78 -10.16 -6.75
CA GLU A 125 -0.68 -10.90 -6.11
C GLU A 125 -0.43 -12.19 -6.89
N PHE A 126 0.84 -12.57 -7.03
CA PHE A 126 1.24 -13.76 -7.75
C PHE A 126 2.61 -14.26 -7.27
N TYR A 127 2.92 -15.53 -7.55
CA TYR A 127 4.26 -16.08 -7.30
C TYR A 127 5.08 -16.17 -8.58
N LYS A 128 6.35 -15.75 -8.50
CA LYS A 128 7.37 -16.05 -9.50
C LYS A 128 8.14 -17.30 -9.09
N ASP A 129 8.61 -18.04 -10.08
CA ASP A 129 9.62 -19.07 -9.91
C ASP A 129 11.01 -18.44 -9.77
N ALA A 130 11.75 -18.79 -8.71
CA ALA A 130 13.11 -18.29 -8.49
C ALA A 130 14.05 -18.61 -9.67
N ASN A 131 13.85 -19.73 -10.37
CA ASN A 131 14.63 -20.05 -11.56
C ASN A 131 14.28 -19.13 -12.73
N ASP A 132 13.00 -18.81 -12.94
CA ASP A 132 12.59 -17.87 -13.98
C ASP A 132 13.01 -16.44 -13.64
N ALA A 133 12.96 -16.02 -12.37
CA ALA A 133 13.46 -14.72 -11.93
C ALA A 133 14.98 -14.55 -12.17
N MET A 134 15.74 -15.63 -12.01
CA MET A 134 17.16 -15.65 -12.40
C MET A 134 17.32 -15.56 -13.94
N GLY A 135 16.50 -16.30 -14.69
CA GLY A 135 16.43 -16.21 -16.15
C GLY A 135 16.06 -14.81 -16.66
N GLU A 136 15.17 -14.10 -15.95
CA GLU A 136 14.78 -12.71 -16.19
C GLU A 136 15.98 -11.77 -16.02
N SER A 137 16.75 -11.97 -14.95
CA SER A 137 17.96 -11.21 -14.69
C SER A 137 19.02 -11.43 -15.78
N CYS A 138 19.20 -12.67 -16.23
CA CYS A 138 20.09 -13.00 -17.35
C CYS A 138 19.61 -12.36 -18.66
N ALA A 139 18.31 -12.39 -18.93
CA ALA A 139 17.75 -11.80 -20.14
C ALA A 139 17.99 -10.29 -20.19
N ARG A 140 17.75 -9.58 -19.08
CA ARG A 140 18.05 -8.13 -19.01
C ARG A 140 19.53 -7.85 -19.30
N ILE A 141 20.45 -8.66 -18.80
CA ILE A 141 21.88 -8.51 -19.10
C ILE A 141 22.17 -8.78 -20.57
N LYS A 142 21.65 -9.88 -21.15
CA LYS A 142 21.77 -10.18 -22.58
C LYS A 142 21.33 -8.98 -23.43
N TRP A 143 20.16 -8.41 -23.12
CA TRP A 143 19.62 -7.28 -23.87
C TRP A 143 20.48 -6.01 -23.73
N LEU A 144 21.05 -5.75 -22.55
CA LEU A 144 22.01 -4.66 -22.34
C LEU A 144 23.31 -4.87 -23.16
N LEU A 145 23.84 -6.10 -23.19
CA LEU A 145 25.01 -6.45 -23.98
C LEU A 145 24.78 -6.21 -25.48
N ASN A 146 23.61 -6.59 -25.99
CA ASN A 146 23.24 -6.45 -27.41
C ASN A 146 23.24 -5.00 -27.91
N VAL A 147 23.11 -4.01 -27.03
CA VAL A 147 23.13 -2.59 -27.37
C VAL A 147 24.43 -1.91 -26.98
N GLY A 148 25.44 -2.68 -26.54
CA GLY A 148 26.79 -2.18 -26.27
C GLY A 148 27.07 -1.75 -24.83
N VAL A 149 26.21 -2.14 -23.86
CA VAL A 149 26.51 -1.98 -22.43
C VAL A 149 27.27 -3.22 -21.94
N LYS A 150 28.45 -3.04 -21.36
CA LYS A 150 29.29 -4.12 -20.84
C LYS A 150 28.98 -4.42 -19.37
N LEU A 151 29.34 -5.62 -18.93
CA LEU A 151 29.31 -5.96 -17.52
C LEU A 151 30.27 -5.05 -16.74
N GLY A 152 29.79 -4.46 -15.65
CA GLY A 152 30.57 -3.52 -14.84
C GLY A 152 30.45 -2.05 -15.28
N ASP A 153 29.88 -1.76 -16.44
CA ASP A 153 29.61 -0.38 -16.85
C ASP A 153 28.71 0.35 -15.84
N ARG A 154 28.92 1.66 -15.70
CA ARG A 154 28.11 2.49 -14.79
C ARG A 154 26.69 2.64 -15.32
N ARG A 155 25.71 2.24 -14.50
CA ARG A 155 24.28 2.30 -14.85
C ARG A 155 23.55 3.25 -13.92
N LEU A 156 22.68 4.09 -14.44
CA LEU A 156 21.88 5.02 -13.66
C LEU A 156 20.41 4.68 -13.78
N LEU A 157 19.76 4.33 -12.67
CA LEU A 157 18.34 4.04 -12.64
C LEU A 157 17.55 5.30 -12.28
N ILE A 158 16.59 5.69 -13.12
CA ILE A 158 15.67 6.79 -12.82
C ILE A 158 14.25 6.22 -12.70
N ARG A 159 13.77 6.02 -11.47
CA ARG A 159 12.48 5.37 -11.16
C ARG A 159 11.89 5.92 -9.87
N GLY A 160 10.60 5.66 -9.61
CA GLY A 160 9.93 6.14 -8.40
C GLY A 160 10.55 5.55 -7.13
N GLU A 161 10.45 4.23 -6.95
CA GLU A 161 11.05 3.55 -5.80
C GLU A 161 12.41 2.93 -6.13
N ARG A 162 13.31 2.96 -5.15
CA ARG A 162 14.61 2.28 -5.26
C ARG A 162 14.40 0.77 -5.16
N PRO A 163 14.97 -0.05 -6.07
CA PRO A 163 14.89 -1.50 -5.97
C PRO A 163 15.45 -2.02 -4.64
N LYS A 164 14.73 -2.95 -3.98
CA LYS A 164 15.17 -3.58 -2.72
C LYS A 164 16.51 -4.29 -2.89
N GLY A 165 17.42 -4.17 -1.92
CA GLY A 165 18.75 -4.82 -1.93
C GLY A 165 19.91 -3.97 -2.46
N THR A 166 19.70 -2.69 -2.78
CA THR A 166 20.69 -1.83 -3.44
C THR A 166 21.43 -0.84 -2.52
N ASN A 167 21.35 -0.95 -1.18
CA ASN A 167 21.91 0.09 -0.32
C ASN A 167 23.45 0.09 -0.23
N VAL A 168 24.09 -1.05 0.05
CA VAL A 168 25.56 -1.16 0.14
C VAL A 168 26.16 -1.72 -1.16
N GLY A 169 25.40 -2.56 -1.87
CA GLY A 169 25.83 -3.16 -3.13
C GLY A 169 25.83 -2.23 -4.34
N SER A 170 25.13 -1.09 -4.32
CA SER A 170 25.04 -0.18 -5.49
C SER A 170 26.35 0.57 -5.80
N ILE A 171 27.09 0.94 -4.75
CA ILE A 171 28.44 1.52 -4.86
C ILE A 171 29.43 0.48 -5.39
N LEU A 172 29.34 -0.77 -4.90
CA LEU A 172 30.17 -1.91 -5.34
C LEU A 172 29.77 -2.48 -6.72
N SER A 173 28.60 -2.12 -7.26
CA SER A 173 28.07 -2.65 -8.53
C SER A 173 27.93 -1.61 -9.64
N ASN A 174 28.53 -0.42 -9.47
CA ASN A 174 28.47 0.67 -10.44
C ASN A 174 27.04 1.08 -10.82
N VAL A 175 26.09 1.07 -9.86
CA VAL A 175 24.68 1.46 -10.11
C VAL A 175 24.30 2.72 -9.33
N GLY A 176 24.00 3.81 -10.04
CA GLY A 176 23.41 5.03 -9.50
C GLY A 176 21.88 4.98 -9.46
N PHE A 177 21.26 5.86 -8.67
CA PHE A 177 19.80 5.98 -8.58
C PHE A 177 19.35 7.42 -8.42
N LEU A 178 18.33 7.83 -9.19
CA LEU A 178 17.59 9.08 -9.02
C LEU A 178 16.09 8.78 -8.93
N SER A 179 15.40 9.46 -8.01
CA SER A 179 13.96 9.29 -7.81
C SER A 179 13.17 10.05 -8.85
N SER A 180 12.22 9.40 -9.53
CA SER A 180 11.29 10.05 -10.45
C SER A 180 10.03 10.62 -9.79
N PHE A 181 9.90 10.53 -8.45
CA PHE A 181 8.76 11.13 -7.74
C PHE A 181 8.85 12.66 -7.62
N ASP A 182 10.08 13.19 -7.61
CA ASP A 182 10.35 14.62 -7.58
C ASP A 182 11.04 15.03 -8.88
N MET A 183 10.25 15.62 -9.79
CA MET A 183 10.69 16.12 -11.10
C MET A 183 10.74 17.66 -11.11
N SER A 184 11.10 18.28 -9.97
CA SER A 184 11.18 19.73 -9.85
C SER A 184 12.40 20.32 -10.56
N HIS A 185 12.25 21.52 -11.15
CA HIS A 185 13.33 22.20 -11.87
C HIS A 185 14.56 22.46 -10.97
N LYS A 186 14.37 22.68 -9.66
CA LYS A 186 15.47 22.86 -8.69
C LYS A 186 16.32 21.59 -8.55
N LEU A 187 15.74 20.41 -8.74
CA LEU A 187 16.44 19.13 -8.63
C LEU A 187 17.16 18.75 -9.93
N PHE A 188 16.68 19.19 -11.10
CA PHE A 188 17.32 18.88 -12.39
C PHE A 188 18.74 19.42 -12.51
N ASN A 189 19.04 20.58 -11.94
CA ASN A 189 20.43 21.05 -11.84
C ASN A 189 21.32 20.02 -11.11
N LYS A 190 20.83 19.43 -10.01
CA LYS A 190 21.55 18.37 -9.29
C LYS A 190 21.65 17.09 -10.11
N TRP A 191 20.65 16.76 -10.92
CA TRP A 191 20.71 15.61 -11.84
C TRP A 191 21.80 15.80 -12.89
N VAL A 192 21.88 16.98 -13.52
CA VAL A 192 22.95 17.31 -14.47
C VAL A 192 24.33 17.14 -13.82
N MET A 193 24.53 17.73 -12.64
CA MET A 193 25.79 17.58 -11.89
C MET A 193 26.10 16.13 -11.56
N TYR A 194 25.10 15.36 -11.13
CA TYR A 194 25.26 13.96 -10.78
C TYR A 194 25.60 13.11 -12.02
N ILE A 195 24.90 13.29 -13.15
CA ILE A 195 25.17 12.57 -14.39
C ILE A 195 26.58 12.88 -14.89
N LYS A 196 26.99 14.16 -14.89
CA LYS A 196 28.36 14.56 -15.29
C LYS A 196 29.44 13.97 -14.39
N LYS A 197 29.19 13.89 -13.07
CA LYS A 197 30.13 13.29 -12.10
C LYS A 197 30.17 11.76 -12.20
N PHE A 198 28.99 11.14 -12.27
CA PHE A 198 28.84 9.69 -12.28
C PHE A 198 29.26 9.08 -13.63
N LYS A 199 29.11 9.82 -14.74
CA LYS A 199 29.39 9.39 -16.12
C LYS A 199 28.79 8.00 -16.42
N PRO A 200 27.45 7.86 -16.33
CA PRO A 200 26.83 6.57 -16.62
C PRO A 200 27.02 6.19 -18.09
N LYS A 201 27.37 4.93 -18.35
CA LYS A 201 27.26 4.33 -19.70
C LYS A 201 25.80 4.27 -20.14
N THR A 202 24.90 3.99 -19.20
CA THR A 202 23.49 3.89 -19.50
C THR A 202 22.57 4.45 -18.42
N ILE A 203 21.45 5.04 -18.86
CA ILE A 203 20.29 5.35 -18.01
C ILE A 203 19.18 4.34 -18.31
N GLU A 204 18.58 3.76 -17.27
CA GLU A 204 17.35 2.98 -17.39
C GLU A 204 16.17 3.69 -16.70
N SER A 205 15.12 4.02 -17.44
CA SER A 205 13.98 4.79 -16.92
C SER A 205 12.65 4.48 -17.63
N TYR A 206 11.61 5.24 -17.29
CA TYR A 206 10.38 5.32 -18.06
C TYR A 206 10.50 6.46 -19.09
N PRO A 207 9.76 6.41 -20.21
CA PRO A 207 9.68 7.52 -21.15
C PRO A 207 9.28 8.86 -20.49
N SER A 208 8.27 8.89 -19.62
CA SER A 208 7.73 10.15 -19.12
C SER A 208 8.66 10.98 -18.20
N PRO A 209 9.44 10.41 -17.25
CA PRO A 209 10.43 11.17 -16.51
C PRO A 209 11.55 11.70 -17.39
N LEU A 210 12.04 10.88 -18.35
CA LEU A 210 13.08 11.31 -19.28
C LEU A 210 12.61 12.43 -20.18
N LYS A 211 11.39 12.35 -20.72
CA LYS A 211 10.78 13.43 -21.49
C LYS A 211 10.72 14.73 -20.68
N THR A 212 10.30 14.64 -19.41
CA THR A 212 10.21 15.82 -18.53
C THR A 212 11.60 16.45 -18.31
N PHE A 213 12.63 15.63 -18.13
CA PHE A 213 14.01 16.11 -17.98
C PHE A 213 14.55 16.69 -19.30
N ALA A 214 14.30 16.04 -20.43
CA ALA A 214 14.71 16.50 -21.75
C ALA A 214 14.02 17.80 -22.18
N ASP A 215 12.72 17.95 -21.89
CA ASP A 215 11.98 19.20 -22.08
C ASP A 215 12.66 20.35 -21.29
N TRP A 216 13.03 20.10 -20.03
CA TRP A 216 13.73 21.10 -19.22
C TRP A 216 15.13 21.43 -19.76
N LEU A 217 15.89 20.43 -20.22
CA LEU A 217 17.18 20.64 -20.88
C LEU A 217 17.03 21.50 -22.14
N ARG A 218 16.01 21.24 -22.97
CA ARG A 218 15.68 22.05 -24.15
C ARG A 218 15.38 23.49 -23.75
N ASP A 219 14.52 23.70 -22.74
CA ASP A 219 14.13 25.03 -22.27
C ASP A 219 15.31 25.82 -21.67
N LYS A 220 16.37 25.14 -21.22
CA LYS A 220 17.63 25.74 -20.75
C LYS A 220 18.74 25.78 -21.80
N ASN A 221 18.47 25.31 -23.02
CA ASN A 221 19.45 25.09 -24.07
C ASN A 221 20.68 24.31 -23.60
N LEU A 222 20.47 23.27 -22.78
CA LEU A 222 21.49 22.38 -22.27
C LEU A 222 21.43 21.02 -22.98
N LYS A 223 22.58 20.35 -23.02
CA LYS A 223 22.71 18.93 -23.38
C LYS A 223 23.53 18.19 -22.33
N VAL A 224 23.23 16.92 -22.13
CA VAL A 224 23.97 16.05 -21.19
C VAL A 224 24.26 14.72 -21.86
N HIS A 225 25.52 14.42 -22.15
CA HIS A 225 25.89 13.18 -22.81
C HIS A 225 25.68 11.93 -21.94
N VAL A 226 24.91 10.96 -22.46
CA VAL A 226 24.76 9.61 -21.92
C VAL A 226 24.71 8.64 -23.10
N PRO A 227 25.66 7.72 -23.28
CA PRO A 227 25.74 6.93 -24.52
C PRO A 227 24.47 6.14 -24.87
N ILE A 228 23.87 5.48 -23.88
CA ILE A 228 22.75 4.54 -24.11
C ILE A 228 21.61 4.81 -23.10
N VAL A 229 20.39 4.95 -23.58
CA VAL A 229 19.20 5.07 -22.72
C VAL A 229 18.28 3.89 -22.98
N ILE A 230 17.80 3.25 -21.92
CA ILE A 230 16.82 2.16 -22.00
C ILE A 230 15.51 2.62 -21.37
N THR A 231 14.42 2.58 -22.14
CA THR A 231 13.07 2.81 -21.64
C THR A 231 12.35 1.49 -21.38
N VAL A 232 11.43 1.49 -20.42
CA VAL A 232 10.58 0.31 -20.16
C VAL A 232 9.21 0.66 -19.62
N GLY A 233 8.16 0.02 -20.13
CA GLY A 233 6.86 -0.06 -19.48
C GLY A 233 5.99 1.21 -19.53
N GLU A 234 6.29 2.16 -20.39
CA GLU A 234 5.33 3.10 -21.00
C GLU A 234 5.62 3.13 -22.50
N ILE A 235 4.67 3.60 -23.32
CA ILE A 235 4.89 3.73 -24.77
C ILE A 235 5.94 4.82 -25.02
N LEU A 236 7.00 4.49 -25.77
CA LEU A 236 7.98 5.46 -26.26
C LEU A 236 7.54 5.99 -27.64
N THR A 237 7.07 7.24 -27.68
CA THR A 237 6.65 7.90 -28.92
C THR A 237 7.85 8.40 -29.72
N LYS A 238 7.67 8.59 -31.04
CA LYS A 238 8.72 9.10 -31.94
C LYS A 238 9.27 10.45 -31.47
N ASP A 239 8.40 11.43 -31.19
CA ASP A 239 8.81 12.75 -30.71
C ASP A 239 9.53 12.71 -29.37
N THR A 240 9.08 11.82 -28.47
CA THR A 240 9.73 11.63 -27.17
C THR A 240 11.12 11.04 -27.34
N ARG A 241 11.27 10.05 -28.23
CA ARG A 241 12.56 9.46 -28.61
C ARG A 241 13.50 10.53 -29.16
N GLU A 242 13.09 11.27 -30.18
CA GLU A 242 13.92 12.29 -30.82
C GLU A 242 14.36 13.39 -29.83
N LEU A 243 13.44 13.87 -28.99
CA LEU A 243 13.76 14.86 -27.95
C LEU A 243 14.78 14.33 -26.94
N ILE A 244 14.65 13.07 -26.50
CA ILE A 244 15.57 12.47 -25.55
C ILE A 244 16.93 12.22 -26.20
N GLU A 245 16.98 11.66 -27.41
CA GLU A 245 18.23 11.41 -28.15
C GLU A 245 19.02 12.71 -28.35
N ASP A 246 18.35 13.80 -28.72
CA ASP A 246 18.99 15.09 -28.93
C ASP A 246 19.49 15.74 -27.64
N ARG A 247 18.68 15.75 -26.57
CA ARG A 247 19.03 16.45 -25.31
C ARG A 247 19.95 15.64 -24.40
N LEU A 248 19.88 14.32 -24.44
CA LEU A 248 20.80 13.43 -23.73
C LEU A 248 21.98 12.96 -24.59
N ASP A 249 22.06 13.41 -25.85
CA ASP A 249 23.12 13.03 -26.80
C ASP A 249 23.38 11.51 -26.74
N CYS A 250 22.32 10.74 -26.98
CA CYS A 250 22.25 9.32 -26.69
C CYS A 250 21.61 8.52 -27.82
N LYS A 251 21.84 7.20 -27.81
CA LYS A 251 20.93 6.26 -28.46
C LYS A 251 19.97 5.64 -27.46
N ILE A 252 18.67 5.69 -27.78
CA ILE A 252 17.62 5.15 -26.92
C ILE A 252 17.07 3.83 -27.47
N TYR A 253 16.83 2.86 -26.61
CA TYR A 253 16.24 1.56 -26.96
C TYR A 253 15.07 1.26 -26.07
N ASP A 254 13.95 0.85 -26.67
CA ASP A 254 12.75 0.51 -25.93
C ASP A 254 12.73 -0.95 -25.50
N SER A 255 12.13 -1.19 -24.33
CA SER A 255 11.97 -2.51 -23.73
C SER A 255 10.54 -2.73 -23.28
N PHE A 256 10.04 -3.94 -23.51
CA PHE A 256 8.76 -4.37 -23.00
C PHE A 256 8.93 -5.30 -21.81
N GLY A 257 8.22 -4.97 -20.73
CA GLY A 257 8.11 -5.83 -19.58
C GLY A 257 6.79 -5.63 -18.84
N ALA A 258 6.37 -6.68 -18.16
CA ALA A 258 5.11 -6.73 -17.42
C ALA A 258 5.34 -6.99 -15.94
N ALA A 259 4.40 -6.48 -15.13
CA ALA A 259 4.49 -6.53 -13.68
C ALA A 259 4.48 -7.96 -13.14
N GLU A 260 3.87 -8.90 -13.87
CA GLU A 260 3.77 -10.34 -13.63
C GLU A 260 5.14 -11.08 -13.64
N GLY A 261 6.27 -10.35 -13.67
CA GLY A 261 7.62 -10.92 -13.62
C GLY A 261 8.24 -11.21 -14.96
N MET A 262 7.92 -10.39 -15.96
CA MET A 262 8.33 -10.65 -17.33
C MET A 262 9.13 -9.46 -17.86
N TYR A 263 10.45 -9.61 -18.00
CA TYR A 263 11.24 -8.79 -18.93
C TYR A 263 11.25 -9.53 -20.27
N LEU A 264 10.41 -9.09 -21.20
CA LEU A 264 9.94 -9.92 -22.30
C LEU A 264 10.68 -9.62 -23.60
N ALA A 265 10.82 -8.35 -23.97
CA ALA A 265 11.43 -7.96 -25.24
C ALA A 265 12.24 -6.66 -25.16
N GLN A 266 13.20 -6.46 -26.07
CA GLN A 266 13.93 -5.20 -26.25
C GLN A 266 14.27 -4.95 -27.72
N GLU A 267 14.30 -3.68 -28.13
CA GLU A 267 14.87 -3.25 -29.40
C GLU A 267 16.36 -3.64 -29.54
N CYS A 268 16.78 -3.93 -30.77
CA CYS A 268 18.19 -4.00 -31.13
C CYS A 268 18.66 -2.67 -31.73
N LYS A 269 19.94 -2.59 -32.13
CA LYS A 269 20.56 -1.41 -32.75
C LYS A 269 19.81 -0.82 -33.96
N TYR A 270 18.94 -1.61 -34.62
CA TYR A 270 18.16 -1.16 -35.78
C TYR A 270 16.77 -0.61 -35.43
N GLN A 271 16.29 -0.76 -34.18
CA GLN A 271 15.00 -0.19 -33.72
C GLN A 271 13.78 -0.55 -34.62
N GLN A 272 13.77 -1.75 -35.21
CA GLN A 272 12.68 -2.27 -36.06
C GLN A 272 11.90 -3.38 -35.36
N GLY A 273 11.30 -3.03 -34.22
CA GLY A 273 10.60 -3.93 -33.31
C GLY A 273 11.50 -4.49 -32.20
N LEU A 274 10.88 -5.20 -31.27
CA LEU A 274 11.49 -5.70 -30.04
C LEU A 274 11.70 -7.22 -30.15
N HIS A 275 12.94 -7.68 -30.04
CA HIS A 275 13.23 -9.11 -29.97
C HIS A 275 12.80 -9.67 -28.61
N TYR A 276 12.18 -10.84 -28.61
CA TYR A 276 11.85 -11.57 -27.39
C TYR A 276 12.50 -12.95 -27.37
N ASP A 277 12.59 -13.55 -26.18
CA ASP A 277 13.20 -14.87 -26.01
C ASP A 277 12.15 -15.99 -26.13
N PRO A 278 12.09 -16.74 -27.26
CA PRO A 278 11.10 -17.77 -27.48
C PRO A 278 11.32 -18.99 -26.58
N THR A 279 12.50 -19.11 -25.96
CA THR A 279 12.76 -20.19 -24.99
C THR A 279 12.13 -19.91 -23.62
N ARG A 280 11.70 -18.67 -23.39
CA ARG A 280 11.06 -18.24 -22.15
C ARG A 280 9.57 -17.99 -22.34
N PHE A 281 9.16 -17.51 -23.51
CA PHE A 281 7.78 -17.12 -23.76
C PHE A 281 7.27 -17.67 -25.10
N VAL A 282 6.02 -18.11 -25.11
CA VAL A 282 5.20 -18.11 -26.33
C VAL A 282 4.41 -16.80 -26.33
N VAL A 283 4.49 -16.04 -27.41
CA VAL A 283 3.82 -14.75 -27.57
C VAL A 283 2.87 -14.84 -28.75
N GLU A 284 1.62 -14.50 -28.51
CA GLU A 284 0.53 -14.55 -29.48
C GLU A 284 -0.15 -13.18 -29.58
N ALA A 285 -0.61 -12.85 -30.78
CA ALA A 285 -1.55 -11.75 -31.03
C ALA A 285 -2.90 -12.37 -31.41
N VAL A 286 -3.92 -12.19 -30.59
CA VAL A 286 -5.23 -12.84 -30.76
C VAL A 286 -6.36 -11.83 -30.97
N GLY A 287 -7.38 -12.22 -31.73
CA GLY A 287 -8.60 -11.44 -31.91
C GLY A 287 -9.54 -11.53 -30.68
N SER A 288 -10.70 -10.89 -30.77
CA SER A 288 -11.70 -10.84 -29.69
C SER A 288 -12.22 -12.22 -29.26
N LYS A 289 -12.28 -13.17 -30.20
CA LYS A 289 -12.70 -14.57 -29.96
C LYS A 289 -11.55 -15.49 -29.49
N GLY A 290 -10.33 -14.96 -29.32
CA GLY A 290 -9.16 -15.71 -28.87
C GLY A 290 -8.39 -16.48 -29.95
N ASN A 291 -8.84 -16.40 -31.21
CA ASN A 291 -8.15 -16.95 -32.37
C ASN A 291 -6.97 -16.04 -32.80
N PRO A 292 -5.91 -16.57 -33.41
CA PRO A 292 -4.82 -15.74 -33.95
C PRO A 292 -5.33 -14.69 -34.93
N VAL A 293 -4.74 -13.50 -34.89
CA VAL A 293 -5.00 -12.48 -35.92
C VAL A 293 -4.24 -12.78 -37.20
N VAL A 294 -4.73 -12.24 -38.33
CA VAL A 294 -4.01 -12.26 -39.60
C VAL A 294 -2.63 -11.62 -39.41
N LYS A 295 -1.59 -12.22 -39.99
CA LYS A 295 -0.21 -11.73 -39.88
C LYS A 295 -0.12 -10.25 -40.24
N GLY A 296 0.54 -9.48 -39.38
CA GLY A 296 0.68 -8.02 -39.54
C GLY A 296 -0.53 -7.20 -39.07
N LYS A 297 -1.62 -7.83 -38.61
CA LYS A 297 -2.73 -7.13 -37.94
C LYS A 297 -2.49 -7.06 -36.44
N SER A 298 -3.14 -6.08 -35.81
CA SER A 298 -3.14 -5.89 -34.36
C SER A 298 -4.03 -6.91 -33.66
N GLY A 299 -3.55 -7.47 -32.56
CA GLY A 299 -4.32 -8.35 -31.67
C GLY A 299 -3.97 -8.13 -30.20
N ASP A 300 -4.78 -8.70 -29.33
CA ASP A 300 -4.53 -8.75 -27.89
C ASP A 300 -3.31 -9.65 -27.62
N MET A 301 -2.39 -9.16 -26.79
CA MET A 301 -1.20 -9.91 -26.42
C MET A 301 -1.54 -11.00 -25.41
N VAL A 302 -1.29 -12.24 -25.82
CA VAL A 302 -1.43 -13.43 -24.99
C VAL A 302 -0.05 -14.06 -24.84
N ILE A 303 0.32 -14.41 -23.61
CA ILE A 303 1.64 -14.93 -23.27
C ILE A 303 1.53 -16.25 -22.52
N THR A 304 2.37 -17.21 -22.89
CA THR A 304 2.67 -18.38 -22.07
C THR A 304 4.11 -18.30 -21.56
N ASN A 305 4.30 -18.25 -20.24
CA ASN A 305 5.63 -18.28 -19.62
C ASN A 305 6.08 -19.74 -19.41
N LEU A 306 7.11 -20.15 -20.14
CA LEU A 306 7.61 -21.52 -20.22
C LEU A 306 8.48 -21.96 -19.03
N ASN A 307 8.76 -21.06 -18.08
CA ASN A 307 9.68 -21.31 -16.97
C ASN A 307 9.07 -21.10 -15.59
N ASN A 308 7.87 -20.52 -15.48
CA ASN A 308 7.22 -20.34 -14.17
C ASN A 308 6.40 -21.58 -13.78
N TYR A 309 7.06 -22.57 -13.16
CA TYR A 309 6.38 -23.79 -12.69
C TYR A 309 5.70 -23.59 -11.33
N VAL A 310 6.04 -22.53 -10.59
CA VAL A 310 5.41 -22.22 -9.30
C VAL A 310 3.95 -21.79 -9.48
N MET A 311 3.72 -20.85 -10.39
CA MET A 311 2.39 -20.34 -10.72
C MET A 311 2.35 -20.08 -12.24
N PRO A 312 2.04 -21.11 -13.04
CA PRO A 312 2.10 -21.01 -14.49
C PRO A 312 1.19 -19.92 -15.05
N PHE A 313 1.71 -19.14 -16.00
CA PHE A 313 0.91 -18.25 -16.84
C PHE A 313 0.79 -18.90 -18.21
N ILE A 314 -0.34 -19.53 -18.50
CA ILE A 314 -0.60 -20.28 -19.75
C ILE A 314 -1.71 -19.58 -20.52
N ARG A 315 -1.40 -19.18 -21.75
CA ARG A 315 -2.21 -18.28 -22.59
C ARG A 315 -2.82 -17.13 -21.79
N TYR A 316 -1.99 -16.49 -21.00
CA TYR A 316 -2.39 -15.39 -20.14
C TYR A 316 -2.56 -14.10 -20.95
N LYS A 317 -3.76 -13.52 -20.92
CA LYS A 317 -4.06 -12.22 -21.55
C LYS A 317 -3.52 -11.09 -20.68
N ILE A 318 -2.45 -10.46 -21.12
CA ILE A 318 -1.70 -9.48 -20.32
C ILE A 318 -2.37 -8.10 -20.26
N GLY A 319 -3.24 -7.83 -21.24
CA GLY A 319 -4.00 -6.58 -21.35
C GLY A 319 -3.35 -5.53 -22.25
N ASP A 320 -2.30 -5.87 -22.99
CA ASP A 320 -1.65 -5.03 -24.01
C ASP A 320 -2.03 -5.52 -25.42
N ARG A 321 -1.96 -4.66 -26.45
CA ARG A 321 -2.14 -5.00 -27.87
C ARG A 321 -0.82 -4.89 -28.63
N ILE A 322 -0.61 -5.83 -29.55
CA ILE A 322 0.62 -5.93 -30.32
C ILE A 322 0.36 -6.27 -31.79
N ILE A 323 1.30 -5.88 -32.64
CA ILE A 323 1.47 -6.42 -33.99
C ILE A 323 2.73 -7.29 -33.99
N MET A 324 2.64 -8.52 -34.48
CA MET A 324 3.81 -9.40 -34.61
C MET A 324 4.77 -8.86 -35.68
N GLY A 325 6.07 -8.87 -35.38
CA GLY A 325 7.13 -8.38 -36.27
C GLY A 325 7.53 -9.40 -37.34
N LYS A 326 8.30 -8.94 -38.33
CA LYS A 326 8.95 -9.85 -39.30
C LYS A 326 9.96 -10.76 -38.58
N GLU A 327 10.07 -12.01 -39.02
CA GLU A 327 10.94 -13.01 -38.39
C GLU A 327 12.44 -12.70 -38.58
N SER A 328 12.82 -12.05 -39.68
CA SER A 328 14.22 -11.67 -39.96
C SER A 328 14.57 -10.26 -39.44
N CYS A 329 15.84 -10.07 -39.10
CA CYS A 329 16.38 -8.79 -38.65
C CYS A 329 17.81 -8.59 -39.14
N MET A 330 18.16 -7.35 -39.49
CA MET A 330 19.52 -6.97 -39.95
C MET A 330 20.59 -7.09 -38.85
N CYS A 331 20.21 -7.39 -37.61
CA CYS A 331 21.16 -7.68 -36.52
C CYS A 331 21.72 -9.09 -36.55
N GLY A 332 21.22 -9.96 -37.43
CA GLY A 332 21.64 -11.36 -37.49
C GLY A 332 21.03 -12.24 -36.40
N SER A 333 20.31 -11.66 -35.42
CA SER A 333 19.59 -12.45 -34.41
C SER A 333 18.46 -13.25 -35.04
N THR A 334 18.40 -14.53 -34.71
CA THR A 334 17.33 -15.46 -35.10
C THR A 334 16.09 -15.35 -34.22
N LEU A 335 16.13 -14.49 -33.19
CA LEU A 335 15.03 -14.34 -32.24
C LEU A 335 13.84 -13.62 -32.88
N PRO A 336 12.61 -14.10 -32.66
CA PRO A 336 11.40 -13.47 -33.18
C PRO A 336 11.18 -12.07 -32.57
N LYS A 337 10.36 -11.27 -33.25
CA LYS A 337 10.10 -9.87 -32.90
C LYS A 337 8.63 -9.59 -32.63
N ILE A 338 8.38 -8.74 -31.64
CA ILE A 338 7.15 -7.95 -31.53
C ILE A 338 7.38 -6.69 -32.37
N GLY A 339 6.51 -6.41 -33.33
CA GLY A 339 6.64 -5.30 -34.26
C GLY A 339 6.33 -3.97 -33.60
N ASN A 340 5.06 -3.76 -33.25
CA ASN A 340 4.61 -2.54 -32.57
C ASN A 340 3.79 -2.91 -31.32
N ILE A 341 3.91 -2.08 -30.29
CA ILE A 341 3.12 -2.17 -29.05
C ILE A 341 2.16 -0.99 -29.07
N GLU A 342 0.88 -1.31 -29.22
CA GLU A 342 -0.18 -0.32 -29.38
C GLU A 342 -0.69 0.21 -28.04
N GLY A 343 -0.42 -0.47 -26.92
CA GLY A 343 -0.82 -0.02 -25.59
C GLY A 343 -1.84 -0.94 -24.94
N ARG A 344 -2.55 -0.46 -23.90
CA ARG A 344 -3.42 -1.31 -23.07
C ARG A 344 -4.88 -1.29 -23.48
N ILE A 345 -5.50 -2.47 -23.42
CA ILE A 345 -6.95 -2.67 -23.59
C ILE A 345 -7.76 -1.88 -22.55
N VAL A 346 -7.23 -1.75 -21.33
CA VAL A 346 -7.89 -1.03 -20.22
C VAL A 346 -7.95 0.49 -20.43
N ASP A 347 -7.20 1.01 -21.41
CA ASP A 347 -7.21 2.41 -21.80
C ASP A 347 -8.24 2.68 -22.93
N GLN A 348 -9.04 1.68 -23.32
CA GLN A 348 -10.14 1.84 -24.26
C GLN A 348 -11.39 2.40 -23.57
N MET A 349 -11.83 3.57 -24.02
CA MET A 349 -13.12 4.14 -23.67
C MET A 349 -14.17 3.65 -24.67
N ARG A 350 -15.45 3.71 -24.33
CA ARG A 350 -16.56 3.40 -25.24
C ARG A 350 -17.53 4.56 -25.23
N SER A 351 -17.98 4.99 -26.41
CA SER A 351 -19.08 5.94 -26.51
C SER A 351 -20.43 5.29 -26.17
N VAL A 352 -21.48 6.10 -26.04
CA VAL A 352 -22.87 5.64 -25.86
C VAL A 352 -23.31 4.79 -27.04
N SER A 353 -22.92 5.16 -28.26
CA SER A 353 -23.13 4.40 -29.50
C SER A 353 -22.34 3.09 -29.59
N GLY A 354 -21.52 2.75 -28.59
CA GLY A 354 -20.73 1.51 -28.56
C GLY A 354 -19.43 1.55 -29.35
N LYS A 355 -19.11 2.69 -29.99
CA LYS A 355 -17.82 2.92 -30.66
C LYS A 355 -16.69 2.79 -29.64
N ILE A 356 -15.70 1.95 -29.96
CA ILE A 356 -14.49 1.82 -29.15
C ILE A 356 -13.60 3.03 -29.45
N LEU A 357 -13.30 3.79 -28.40
CA LEU A 357 -12.42 4.95 -28.43
C LEU A 357 -11.03 4.49 -27.95
N ASP A 358 -10.13 4.32 -28.91
CA ASP A 358 -8.78 3.82 -28.71
C ASP A 358 -7.90 4.87 -28.02
N GLY A 359 -7.22 4.44 -26.96
CA GLY A 359 -6.28 5.25 -26.19
C GLY A 359 -5.15 5.85 -27.03
N ILE A 360 -4.73 5.14 -28.08
CA ILE A 360 -3.70 5.58 -29.03
C ILE A 360 -4.15 6.81 -29.79
N TYR A 361 -5.41 6.82 -30.24
CA TYR A 361 -5.91 7.91 -31.04
C TYR A 361 -5.91 9.21 -30.24
N PHE A 362 -6.30 9.14 -28.97
CA PHE A 362 -6.16 10.28 -28.07
C PHE A 362 -4.72 10.75 -28.02
N GLN A 363 -3.77 9.84 -27.82
CA GLN A 363 -2.35 10.18 -27.79
C GLN A 363 -1.88 10.86 -29.09
N THR A 364 -2.28 10.36 -30.27
CA THR A 364 -1.97 10.98 -31.57
C THR A 364 -2.57 12.38 -31.73
N VAL A 365 -3.84 12.58 -31.33
CA VAL A 365 -4.48 13.91 -31.37
C VAL A 365 -3.76 14.88 -30.45
N PHE A 366 -3.40 14.42 -29.25
CA PHE A 366 -2.58 15.23 -28.35
C PHE A 366 -1.20 15.46 -28.97
N GLU A 367 -0.54 14.51 -29.62
CA GLU A 367 0.76 14.76 -30.27
C GLU A 367 0.70 15.87 -31.33
N TRP A 368 -0.33 15.88 -32.19
CA TRP A 368 -0.47 16.89 -33.24
C TRP A 368 -0.86 18.27 -32.70
N GLU A 369 -1.68 18.33 -31.65
CA GLU A 369 -2.21 19.59 -31.10
C GLU A 369 -1.45 20.09 -29.85
N ALA A 370 -0.63 19.25 -29.20
CA ALA A 370 0.04 19.54 -27.91
C ALA A 370 1.32 20.39 -28.03
N LYS A 371 1.53 21.11 -29.13
CA LYS A 371 2.55 22.18 -29.14
C LYS A 371 2.35 23.16 -27.97
N HIS A 372 1.10 23.31 -27.51
CA HIS A 372 0.71 24.16 -26.40
C HIS A 372 0.26 23.42 -25.12
N VAL A 373 0.50 22.11 -25.01
CA VAL A 373 0.11 21.32 -23.83
C VAL A 373 1.36 20.65 -23.25
N LYS A 374 1.68 20.99 -22.00
CA LYS A 374 2.79 20.40 -21.26
C LYS A 374 2.45 18.95 -20.89
N HIS A 375 1.32 18.73 -20.23
CA HIS A 375 0.86 17.43 -19.74
C HIS A 375 -0.66 17.31 -19.92
N TYR A 376 -1.17 16.10 -20.15
CA TYR A 376 -2.61 15.85 -20.19
C TYR A 376 -2.97 14.52 -19.53
N LYS A 377 -4.25 14.39 -19.16
CA LYS A 377 -4.88 13.16 -18.67
C LYS A 377 -6.34 13.17 -19.08
N ILE A 378 -6.79 12.04 -19.60
CA ILE A 378 -8.17 11.85 -20.03
C ILE A 378 -8.87 10.96 -19.02
N ILE A 379 -10.06 11.36 -18.62
CA ILE A 379 -10.84 10.69 -17.60
C ILE A 379 -12.21 10.38 -18.19
N HIS A 380 -12.55 9.10 -18.32
CA HIS A 380 -13.89 8.69 -18.72
C HIS A 380 -14.82 8.79 -17.51
N VAL A 381 -15.62 9.85 -17.41
CA VAL A 381 -16.39 10.15 -16.19
C VAL A 381 -17.79 9.55 -16.26
N LYS A 382 -18.43 9.60 -17.42
CA LYS A 382 -19.74 9.01 -17.72
C LYS A 382 -19.74 8.38 -19.12
N PRO A 383 -20.65 7.44 -19.45
CA PRO A 383 -20.67 6.79 -20.77
C PRO A 383 -20.74 7.77 -21.95
N ASP A 384 -21.28 8.96 -21.70
CA ASP A 384 -21.46 10.08 -22.61
C ASP A 384 -20.49 11.24 -22.31
N MET A 385 -19.48 11.08 -21.46
CA MET A 385 -18.64 12.19 -21.02
C MET A 385 -17.19 11.83 -20.71
N ILE A 386 -16.27 12.52 -21.38
CA ILE A 386 -14.83 12.55 -21.06
C ILE A 386 -14.41 13.91 -20.51
N GLU A 387 -13.57 13.87 -19.47
CA GLU A 387 -12.84 15.04 -18.98
C GLU A 387 -11.38 14.98 -19.43
N VAL A 388 -10.90 16.04 -20.06
CA VAL A 388 -9.50 16.24 -20.43
C VAL A 388 -8.88 17.21 -19.44
N HIS A 389 -8.04 16.72 -18.54
CA HIS A 389 -7.26 17.56 -17.63
C HIS A 389 -5.93 17.88 -18.31
N LEU A 390 -5.63 19.15 -18.56
CA LEU A 390 -4.39 19.56 -19.21
C LEU A 390 -3.63 20.64 -18.44
N VAL A 391 -2.31 20.61 -18.57
CA VAL A 391 -1.36 21.62 -18.08
C VAL A 391 -0.87 22.37 -19.32
N PRO A 392 -1.18 23.66 -19.50
CA PRO A 392 -0.77 24.43 -20.68
C PRO A 392 0.75 24.60 -20.81
N LYS A 393 1.22 24.86 -22.03
CA LYS A 393 2.59 25.24 -22.40
C LYS A 393 2.57 26.57 -23.14
N GLY A 394 3.12 27.62 -22.52
CA GLY A 394 3.17 28.98 -23.09
C GLY A 394 1.86 29.78 -22.97
N HIS A 395 1.87 31.02 -23.48
CA HIS A 395 0.75 31.95 -23.40
C HIS A 395 -0.30 31.77 -24.53
N ASN A 396 0.10 31.27 -25.71
CA ASN A 396 -0.78 31.10 -26.88
C ASN A 396 -1.53 29.74 -26.91
N TYR A 397 -1.93 29.19 -25.76
CA TYR A 397 -2.53 27.86 -25.71
C TYR A 397 -4.02 27.84 -26.09
N HIS A 398 -4.67 29.00 -26.17
CA HIS A 398 -6.11 29.12 -26.39
C HIS A 398 -6.55 28.60 -27.77
N GLU A 399 -5.84 28.95 -28.85
CA GLU A 399 -6.13 28.46 -30.21
C GLU A 399 -5.95 26.94 -30.34
N GLY A 400 -4.92 26.38 -29.68
CA GLY A 400 -4.67 24.94 -29.68
C GLY A 400 -5.74 24.13 -28.94
N ILE A 401 -6.37 24.71 -27.91
CA ILE A 401 -7.44 24.03 -27.16
C ILE A 401 -8.71 23.89 -27.99
N GLU A 402 -9.08 24.90 -28.79
CA GLU A 402 -10.28 24.82 -29.62
C GLU A 402 -10.14 23.78 -30.73
N ARG A 403 -8.98 23.74 -31.41
CA ARG A 403 -8.68 22.68 -32.39
C ARG A 403 -8.65 21.29 -31.74
N LEU A 404 -8.01 21.18 -30.57
CA LEU A 404 -8.01 19.95 -29.78
C LEU A 404 -9.44 19.49 -29.48
N ARG A 405 -10.32 20.39 -29.01
CA ARG A 405 -11.73 20.06 -28.75
C ARG A 405 -12.41 19.55 -30.02
N LYS A 406 -12.25 20.24 -31.15
CA LYS A 406 -12.86 19.85 -32.44
C LYS A 406 -12.39 18.46 -32.90
N ASN A 407 -11.09 18.19 -32.84
CA ASN A 407 -10.52 16.90 -33.26
C ASN A 407 -10.95 15.76 -32.35
N LEU A 408 -10.96 16.00 -31.02
CA LEU A 408 -11.47 15.02 -30.07
C LEU A 408 -12.97 14.77 -30.28
N GLN A 409 -13.77 15.81 -30.56
CA GLN A 409 -15.20 15.70 -30.81
C GLN A 409 -15.48 14.89 -32.08
N SER A 410 -14.75 15.18 -33.15
CA SER A 410 -14.83 14.44 -34.41
C SER A 410 -14.50 12.96 -34.23
N TYR A 411 -13.55 12.63 -33.35
CA TYR A 411 -13.20 11.25 -33.08
C TYR A 411 -14.20 10.55 -32.17
N CYS A 412 -14.58 11.18 -31.06
CA CYS A 412 -15.43 10.57 -30.06
C CYS A 412 -16.88 10.40 -30.53
N GLY A 413 -17.33 11.21 -31.49
CA GLY A 413 -18.73 11.27 -31.93
C GLY A 413 -19.51 12.37 -31.20
N HIS A 414 -20.63 12.81 -31.78
CA HIS A 414 -21.48 13.86 -31.19
C HIS A 414 -22.18 13.42 -29.90
N ASP A 415 -22.24 12.11 -29.64
CA ASP A 415 -22.79 11.48 -28.43
C ASP A 415 -21.84 11.52 -27.22
N MET A 416 -20.61 12.02 -27.41
CA MET A 416 -19.62 12.14 -26.34
C MET A 416 -19.37 13.61 -25.98
N LYS A 417 -19.73 14.01 -24.76
CA LYS A 417 -19.44 15.33 -24.20
C LYS A 417 -17.97 15.43 -23.78
N ILE A 418 -17.27 16.43 -24.29
CA ILE A 418 -15.85 16.67 -24.01
C ILE A 418 -15.67 17.90 -23.14
N VAL A 419 -15.19 17.71 -21.91
CA VAL A 419 -14.91 18.80 -20.98
C VAL A 419 -13.42 18.96 -20.76
N ILE A 420 -12.86 20.07 -21.26
CA ILE A 420 -11.44 20.40 -21.09
C ILE A 420 -11.27 21.25 -19.82
N LYS A 421 -10.44 20.77 -18.88
CA LYS A 421 -10.11 21.44 -17.62
C LYS A 421 -8.62 21.77 -17.57
N LYS A 422 -8.31 23.04 -17.31
CA LYS A 422 -6.96 23.47 -16.97
C LYS A 422 -6.64 23.06 -15.53
N VAL A 423 -5.49 22.43 -15.33
CA VAL A 423 -4.99 22.04 -14.02
C VAL A 423 -3.53 22.48 -13.86
N ASP A 424 -3.12 22.81 -12.63
CA ASP A 424 -1.74 23.23 -12.37
C ASP A 424 -0.73 22.09 -12.54
N LYS A 425 -1.15 20.87 -12.18
CA LYS A 425 -0.33 19.66 -12.28
C LYS A 425 -1.20 18.41 -12.39
N ILE A 426 -0.64 17.38 -13.03
CA ILE A 426 -1.23 16.03 -13.08
C ILE A 426 -0.38 15.11 -12.19
N PRO A 427 -0.98 14.46 -11.16
CA PRO A 427 -0.23 13.64 -10.21
C PRO A 427 0.31 12.37 -10.87
N LEU A 428 1.53 11.97 -10.47
CA LEU A 428 2.13 10.69 -10.85
C LEU A 428 1.42 9.52 -10.14
N GLY A 429 1.42 8.35 -10.76
CA GLY A 429 0.95 7.11 -10.16
C GLY A 429 1.90 6.58 -9.08
N ARG A 430 1.48 5.52 -8.38
CA ARG A 430 2.24 4.89 -7.26
C ARG A 430 3.66 4.46 -7.62
N THR A 431 3.92 4.14 -8.89
CA THR A 431 5.24 3.68 -9.38
C THR A 431 6.11 4.83 -9.93
N GLY A 432 5.63 6.07 -9.86
CA GLY A 432 6.24 7.23 -10.53
C GLY A 432 5.91 7.33 -12.03
N LYS A 433 5.11 6.40 -12.57
CA LYS A 433 4.61 6.41 -13.95
C LYS A 433 3.43 7.36 -14.14
N ARG A 434 3.25 7.86 -15.35
CA ARG A 434 2.06 8.66 -15.70
C ARG A 434 0.94 7.79 -16.26
N VAL A 435 -0.27 8.07 -15.80
CA VAL A 435 -1.49 7.42 -16.29
C VAL A 435 -2.21 8.43 -17.18
N PHE A 436 -2.19 8.18 -18.49
CA PHE A 436 -2.73 9.09 -19.50
C PHE A 436 -4.24 8.97 -19.65
N ILE A 437 -4.79 7.77 -19.44
CA ILE A 437 -6.23 7.50 -19.54
C ILE A 437 -6.69 6.82 -18.24
N GLU A 438 -7.81 7.29 -17.70
CA GLU A 438 -8.45 6.73 -16.50
C GLU A 438 -9.94 6.54 -16.78
N SER A 439 -10.44 5.30 -16.75
CA SER A 439 -11.88 5.07 -16.75
C SER A 439 -12.45 5.10 -15.32
N ARG A 440 -13.46 5.95 -15.09
CA ARG A 440 -14.24 6.01 -13.85
C ARG A 440 -15.65 5.41 -13.99
N LEU A 441 -16.02 4.93 -15.18
CA LEU A 441 -17.33 4.30 -15.40
C LEU A 441 -17.56 3.08 -14.50
N ASP A 442 -16.52 2.27 -14.32
CA ASP A 442 -16.57 1.11 -13.43
C ASP A 442 -16.71 1.49 -11.96
N GLN A 443 -16.40 2.74 -11.56
CA GLN A 443 -16.66 3.18 -10.19
C GLN A 443 -18.14 3.44 -9.98
N ASN A 444 -18.85 3.97 -10.98
CA ASN A 444 -20.30 4.21 -10.90
C ASN A 444 -21.11 2.92 -11.13
N LYS A 445 -20.74 2.09 -12.12
CA LYS A 445 -21.34 0.75 -12.29
C LYS A 445 -21.04 -0.19 -11.12
N ARG A 446 -19.88 -0.10 -10.45
CA ARG A 446 -19.63 -0.84 -9.20
C ARG A 446 -20.34 -0.24 -8.01
N THR A 447 -20.71 1.04 -8.01
CA THR A 447 -21.51 1.62 -6.90
C THR A 447 -22.96 1.15 -6.99
N GLN A 448 -23.50 1.03 -8.22
CA GLN A 448 -24.83 0.45 -8.46
C GLN A 448 -24.85 -1.09 -8.42
N ALA A 449 -23.88 -1.79 -8.99
CA ALA A 449 -23.78 -3.25 -8.89
C ALA A 449 -23.41 -3.70 -7.45
N ASN A 450 -22.60 -2.95 -6.70
CA ASN A 450 -22.46 -3.17 -5.26
C ASN A 450 -23.67 -2.66 -4.44
N GLN A 451 -24.76 -2.21 -5.07
CA GLN A 451 -26.04 -2.02 -4.39
C GLN A 451 -26.99 -3.17 -4.74
N THR A 452 -27.01 -3.64 -5.99
CA THR A 452 -27.89 -4.74 -6.41
C THR A 452 -27.36 -6.13 -6.04
N THR A 453 -26.06 -6.39 -6.19
CA THR A 453 -25.44 -7.66 -5.72
C THR A 453 -25.22 -7.67 -4.22
N VAL A 454 -25.24 -6.51 -3.56
CA VAL A 454 -25.22 -6.39 -2.10
C VAL A 454 -26.62 -6.66 -1.55
N HIS A 455 -27.69 -6.17 -2.15
CA HIS A 455 -29.05 -6.56 -1.72
C HIS A 455 -29.38 -8.04 -1.94
N ALA A 456 -28.81 -8.71 -2.96
CA ALA A 456 -29.00 -10.15 -3.13
C ALA A 456 -28.04 -11.03 -2.28
N ALA A 457 -26.95 -10.46 -1.75
CA ALA A 457 -26.01 -11.16 -0.85
C ALA A 457 -26.17 -10.79 0.63
N GLU A 458 -26.98 -9.76 0.95
CA GLU A 458 -27.27 -9.29 2.31
C GLU A 458 -28.20 -10.22 3.10
N ASN A 459 -28.75 -11.25 2.47
CA ASN A 459 -29.41 -12.37 3.17
C ASN A 459 -28.55 -13.64 3.28
N ARG A 460 -27.22 -13.55 3.11
CA ARG A 460 -26.32 -14.61 3.57
C ARG A 460 -26.06 -14.44 5.06
N ILE A 461 -26.74 -15.28 5.85
CA ILE A 461 -26.51 -15.58 7.27
C ILE A 461 -25.18 -14.99 7.76
N VAL A 462 -25.23 -13.85 8.45
CA VAL A 462 -24.09 -13.35 9.23
C VAL A 462 -23.72 -14.49 10.17
N ARG A 463 -22.58 -15.15 9.92
CA ARG A 463 -22.12 -16.22 10.80
C ARG A 463 -21.77 -15.59 12.14
N LYS A 464 -22.73 -15.65 13.07
CA LYS A 464 -22.57 -15.20 14.45
C LYS A 464 -21.37 -15.92 15.05
N MET A 465 -20.53 -15.17 15.76
CA MET A 465 -19.31 -15.69 16.39
C MET A 465 -19.45 -15.55 17.90
N ASN A 466 -18.79 -16.43 18.64
CA ASN A 466 -18.63 -16.33 20.08
C ASN A 466 -17.23 -15.77 20.40
N LEU A 467 -17.16 -14.52 20.84
CA LEU A 467 -15.93 -13.74 20.98
C LEU A 467 -15.69 -13.39 22.45
N VAL A 468 -14.50 -13.70 22.97
CA VAL A 468 -14.15 -13.40 24.37
C VAL A 468 -13.04 -12.36 24.43
N PHE A 469 -13.30 -11.18 24.98
CA PHE A 469 -12.32 -10.12 25.18
C PHE A 469 -11.74 -10.14 26.60
N THR A 470 -10.44 -9.88 26.73
CA THR A 470 -9.76 -9.69 28.02
C THR A 470 -9.21 -8.26 28.12
N LEU A 471 -9.62 -7.53 29.15
CA LEU A 471 -9.29 -6.11 29.36
C LEU A 471 -8.73 -5.88 30.77
N ASN A 472 -7.76 -4.97 30.91
CA ASN A 472 -7.02 -4.76 32.17
C ASN A 472 -7.18 -3.37 32.82
N ASN A 473 -7.61 -2.35 32.08
CA ASN A 473 -7.44 -0.95 32.51
C ASN A 473 -8.66 -0.30 33.16
N SER A 474 -8.40 0.39 34.28
CA SER A 474 -9.30 0.80 35.34
C SER A 474 -9.90 2.21 35.24
N LYS A 475 -9.83 2.90 34.10
CA LYS A 475 -10.43 4.24 33.97
C LYS A 475 -11.00 4.45 32.57
N LEU A 476 -12.28 4.87 32.49
CA LEU A 476 -12.97 5.37 31.30
C LEU A 476 -12.40 6.73 30.83
N VAL A 477 -11.14 6.77 30.38
CA VAL A 477 -10.62 7.99 29.76
C VAL A 477 -9.72 7.61 28.58
N GLY A 478 -10.37 7.35 27.44
CA GLY A 478 -9.73 7.13 26.14
C GLY A 478 -8.68 6.01 26.09
N GLY A 479 -7.90 5.99 25.00
CA GLY A 479 -6.78 5.07 24.82
C GLY A 479 -7.14 3.70 24.25
N GLY A 480 -6.19 2.75 24.37
CA GLY A 480 -6.27 1.45 23.72
C GLY A 480 -7.38 0.56 24.24
N ASP A 481 -7.46 0.33 25.55
CA ASP A 481 -8.51 -0.54 26.14
C ASP A 481 -9.93 -0.05 25.82
N TYR A 482 -10.16 1.27 25.85
CA TYR A 482 -11.43 1.87 25.44
C TYR A 482 -11.76 1.51 23.99
N SER A 483 -10.82 1.66 23.08
CA SER A 483 -11.04 1.33 21.66
C SER A 483 -11.40 -0.13 21.45
N ILE A 484 -10.85 -1.03 22.27
CA ILE A 484 -11.05 -2.47 22.17
C ILE A 484 -12.42 -2.83 22.73
N PHE A 485 -12.82 -2.18 23.82
CA PHE A 485 -14.19 -2.27 24.32
C PHE A 485 -15.20 -1.79 23.27
N LYS A 486 -14.93 -0.67 22.57
CA LYS A 486 -15.79 -0.21 21.47
C LYS A 486 -15.84 -1.21 20.31
N PHE A 487 -14.76 -1.91 20.00
CA PHE A 487 -14.84 -3.02 19.04
C PHE A 487 -15.75 -4.14 19.54
N ALA A 488 -15.66 -4.52 20.82
CA ALA A 488 -16.52 -5.54 21.42
C ALA A 488 -18.01 -5.13 21.35
N GLU A 489 -18.33 -3.89 21.73
CA GLU A 489 -19.69 -3.33 21.68
C GLU A 489 -20.28 -3.36 20.27
N TYR A 490 -19.54 -2.89 19.28
CA TYR A 490 -20.04 -2.85 17.90
C TYR A 490 -20.13 -4.24 17.26
N LEU A 491 -19.27 -5.20 17.65
CA LEU A 491 -19.42 -6.59 17.23
C LEU A 491 -20.65 -7.25 17.85
N ALA A 492 -20.99 -6.91 19.11
CA ALA A 492 -22.23 -7.37 19.75
C ALA A 492 -23.49 -6.78 19.08
N LYS A 493 -23.47 -5.48 18.72
CA LYS A 493 -24.56 -4.83 17.95
C LYS A 493 -24.79 -5.47 16.58
N LYS A 494 -23.77 -6.13 16.02
CA LYS A 494 -23.86 -6.91 14.79
C LYS A 494 -24.39 -8.34 14.99
N GLY A 495 -24.74 -8.72 16.22
CA GLY A 495 -25.32 -10.01 16.56
C GLY A 495 -24.32 -11.13 16.86
N HIS A 496 -23.03 -10.82 17.04
CA HIS A 496 -22.07 -11.79 17.59
C HIS A 496 -22.25 -11.91 19.11
N LYS A 497 -22.13 -13.12 19.67
CA LYS A 497 -22.08 -13.31 21.13
C LYS A 497 -20.71 -12.81 21.61
N VAL A 498 -20.70 -11.80 22.46
CA VAL A 498 -19.48 -11.16 22.96
C VAL A 498 -19.44 -11.21 24.48
N THR A 499 -18.36 -11.77 25.02
CA THR A 499 -18.09 -11.80 26.45
C THR A 499 -16.84 -10.98 26.76
N VAL A 500 -16.90 -10.07 27.73
CA VAL A 500 -15.78 -9.22 28.14
C VAL A 500 -15.38 -9.55 29.58
N PHE A 501 -14.15 -10.00 29.79
CA PHE A 501 -13.56 -10.11 31.11
C PHE A 501 -12.79 -8.83 31.45
N ALA A 502 -13.36 -8.06 32.37
CA ALA A 502 -12.82 -6.79 32.84
C ALA A 502 -12.25 -6.91 34.27
N SER A 503 -11.26 -6.06 34.59
CA SER A 503 -10.78 -5.89 35.96
C SER A 503 -11.79 -5.07 36.79
N THR A 504 -11.76 -5.21 38.12
CA THR A 504 -12.76 -4.62 39.02
C THR A 504 -12.75 -3.12 39.17
N ASN A 505 -11.71 -2.47 38.69
CA ASN A 505 -11.64 -1.02 38.73
C ASN A 505 -12.11 -0.39 37.42
N ASN A 506 -12.72 -1.14 36.50
CA ASN A 506 -13.12 -0.63 35.18
C ASN A 506 -14.54 -0.05 35.22
N THR A 507 -14.72 1.14 34.67
CA THR A 507 -16.01 1.85 34.67
C THR A 507 -16.85 1.63 33.39
N TYR A 508 -16.41 0.79 32.45
CA TYR A 508 -17.10 0.54 31.16
C TYR A 508 -18.59 0.18 31.29
N THR A 509 -18.99 -0.40 32.42
CA THR A 509 -20.33 -0.95 32.65
C THR A 509 -21.36 0.07 33.05
N ASP A 510 -20.94 1.21 33.60
CA ASP A 510 -21.85 2.31 33.91
C ASP A 510 -22.27 3.05 32.63
N GLU A 511 -21.46 2.93 31.56
CA GLU A 511 -21.73 3.50 30.23
C GLU A 511 -22.24 2.49 29.19
N ALA A 512 -22.17 1.19 29.48
CA ALA A 512 -22.50 0.15 28.51
C ALA A 512 -23.94 -0.33 28.67
N GLU A 513 -24.74 -0.19 27.63
CA GLU A 513 -25.99 -0.93 27.53
C GLU A 513 -25.69 -2.42 27.37
N MET A 514 -26.00 -3.19 28.41
CA MET A 514 -25.99 -4.64 28.34
C MET A 514 -27.07 -5.07 27.34
N THR A 515 -26.63 -5.70 26.25
CA THR A 515 -27.53 -6.26 25.24
C THR A 515 -27.56 -7.78 25.39
N GLU A 516 -28.54 -8.45 24.78
CA GLU A 516 -28.61 -9.92 24.73
C GLU A 516 -27.29 -10.56 24.25
N ASN A 517 -26.54 -9.84 23.39
CA ASN A 517 -25.32 -10.31 22.76
C ASN A 517 -24.02 -9.83 23.44
N LEU A 518 -24.06 -9.04 24.52
CA LEU A 518 -22.89 -8.53 25.23
C LEU A 518 -22.95 -8.85 26.73
N GLN A 519 -22.02 -9.68 27.21
CA GLN A 519 -21.88 -10.03 28.63
C GLN A 519 -20.55 -9.52 29.19
N ILE A 520 -20.55 -9.01 30.43
CA ILE A 520 -19.35 -8.47 31.09
C ILE A 520 -19.15 -9.16 32.44
N TYR A 521 -17.95 -9.71 32.66
CA TYR A 521 -17.56 -10.40 33.89
C TYR A 521 -16.36 -9.72 34.55
N TYR A 522 -16.47 -9.49 35.86
CA TYR A 522 -15.38 -8.91 36.65
C TYR A 522 -14.50 -9.97 37.29
N THR A 523 -13.19 -9.81 37.15
CA THR A 523 -12.19 -10.80 37.55
C THR A 523 -11.49 -10.46 38.88
N GLY A 524 -12.10 -9.66 39.75
CA GLY A 524 -11.46 -9.22 41.00
C GLY A 524 -12.42 -8.72 42.08
N GLN A 525 -13.69 -9.15 42.02
CA GLN A 525 -14.71 -8.87 43.03
C GLN A 525 -15.00 -10.22 43.69
N LEU A 526 -14.63 -10.35 44.96
CA LEU A 526 -15.06 -11.46 45.80
C LEU A 526 -16.60 -11.43 45.98
N PRO A 527 -17.24 -12.59 46.22
CA PRO A 527 -18.66 -12.64 46.61
C PRO A 527 -18.93 -11.70 47.80
N ARG A 528 -20.14 -11.14 47.91
CA ARG A 528 -20.49 -10.15 48.96
C ARG A 528 -20.17 -10.60 50.40
N ILE A 529 -20.09 -11.91 50.62
CA ILE A 529 -19.82 -12.57 51.90
C ILE A 529 -18.33 -12.49 52.31
N VAL A 530 -17.43 -12.21 51.37
CA VAL A 530 -15.97 -12.19 51.58
C VAL A 530 -15.42 -10.80 51.23
N LYS A 531 -15.73 -9.77 52.03
CA LYS A 531 -15.20 -8.40 51.86
C LYS A 531 -14.24 -8.03 52.99
N GLY A 532 -13.09 -7.45 52.66
CA GLY A 532 -12.14 -6.86 53.59
C GLY A 532 -10.94 -6.23 52.85
N VAL A 533 -10.18 -5.34 53.48
CA VAL A 533 -9.05 -4.64 52.86
C VAL A 533 -7.73 -5.27 53.33
N GLY A 534 -6.98 -5.94 52.45
CA GLY A 534 -5.70 -6.57 52.80
C GLY A 534 -4.96 -7.24 51.63
N PHE A 535 -3.66 -7.52 51.81
CA PHE A 535 -2.80 -8.17 50.81
C PHE A 535 -3.25 -9.60 50.45
N LEU A 536 -3.73 -10.35 51.45
CA LEU A 536 -4.30 -11.69 51.27
C LEU A 536 -5.55 -11.64 50.38
N ASN A 537 -6.45 -10.69 50.60
CA ASN A 537 -7.68 -10.52 49.79
C ASN A 537 -7.37 -10.18 48.33
N ARG A 538 -6.32 -9.39 48.04
CA ARG A 538 -5.87 -9.13 46.65
C ARG A 538 -5.36 -10.38 45.93
N THR A 539 -4.85 -11.35 46.68
CA THR A 539 -4.38 -12.64 46.13
C THR A 539 -5.57 -13.56 45.88
N TRP A 540 -6.53 -13.58 46.82
CA TRP A 540 -7.82 -14.25 46.65
C TRP A 540 -8.65 -13.68 45.49
N ASP A 541 -8.72 -12.36 45.30
CA ASP A 541 -9.38 -11.72 44.16
C ASP A 541 -8.82 -12.20 42.83
N LYS A 542 -7.49 -12.33 42.73
CA LYS A 542 -6.81 -12.83 41.53
C LYS A 542 -7.09 -14.31 41.30
N LEU A 543 -7.06 -15.12 42.36
CA LEU A 543 -7.34 -16.55 42.27
C LEU A 543 -8.82 -16.80 41.91
N HIS A 544 -9.74 -16.13 42.59
CA HIS A 544 -11.17 -16.15 42.33
C HIS A 544 -11.48 -15.69 40.90
N GLY A 545 -10.90 -14.57 40.45
CA GLY A 545 -11.04 -14.10 39.08
C GLY A 545 -10.51 -15.09 38.04
N LYS A 546 -9.39 -15.76 38.33
CA LYS A 546 -8.83 -16.82 37.49
C LYS A 546 -9.77 -18.02 37.44
N LEU A 547 -10.25 -18.52 38.58
CA LEU A 547 -11.19 -19.64 38.67
C LEU A 547 -12.50 -19.34 37.94
N LYS A 548 -13.03 -18.12 38.06
CA LYS A 548 -14.25 -17.69 37.37
C LYS A 548 -14.10 -17.68 35.86
N ILE A 549 -12.97 -17.17 35.35
CA ILE A 549 -12.66 -17.22 33.92
C ILE A 549 -12.52 -18.67 33.46
N GLU A 550 -11.73 -19.48 34.17
CA GLU A 550 -11.51 -20.87 33.78
C GLU A 550 -12.81 -21.69 33.83
N SER A 551 -13.67 -21.46 34.82
CA SER A 551 -14.99 -22.08 34.90
C SER A 551 -15.88 -21.68 33.72
N PHE A 552 -15.88 -20.41 33.33
CA PHE A 552 -16.60 -19.96 32.12
C PHE A 552 -16.11 -20.70 30.87
N PHE A 553 -14.78 -20.77 30.65
CA PHE A 553 -14.22 -21.45 29.48
C PHE A 553 -14.48 -22.97 29.46
N ARG A 554 -14.63 -23.62 30.62
CA ARG A 554 -15.00 -25.04 30.70
C ARG A 554 -16.48 -25.29 30.39
N ASN A 555 -17.35 -24.34 30.74
CA ASN A 555 -18.80 -24.49 30.63
C ASN A 555 -19.35 -23.94 29.30
N GLU A 556 -18.69 -22.95 28.72
CA GLU A 556 -19.12 -22.30 27.48
C GLU A 556 -18.74 -23.15 26.26
N LYS A 557 -19.74 -23.60 25.52
CA LYS A 557 -19.53 -24.42 24.31
C LYS A 557 -19.13 -23.53 23.14
N LYS A 558 -18.02 -23.88 22.47
CA LYS A 558 -17.61 -23.36 21.14
C LYS A 558 -17.31 -21.85 21.11
N ILE A 559 -16.26 -21.44 21.82
CA ILE A 559 -15.68 -20.10 21.69
C ILE A 559 -14.84 -20.05 20.41
N ASP A 560 -15.02 -18.98 19.63
CA ASP A 560 -14.37 -18.86 18.33
C ASP A 560 -13.03 -18.15 18.39
N PHE A 561 -12.93 -17.11 19.23
CA PHE A 561 -11.72 -16.32 19.41
C PHE A 561 -11.61 -15.77 20.83
N VAL A 562 -10.39 -15.74 21.36
CA VAL A 562 -10.04 -14.96 22.56
C VAL A 562 -9.20 -13.77 22.16
N LEU A 563 -9.64 -12.57 22.52
CA LEU A 563 -9.07 -11.31 22.10
C LEU A 563 -8.44 -10.58 23.28
N GLY A 564 -7.25 -10.03 23.07
CA GLY A 564 -6.49 -9.30 24.07
C GLY A 564 -5.85 -8.05 23.49
N TYR A 565 -5.84 -6.98 24.27
CA TYR A 565 -5.11 -5.77 23.93
C TYR A 565 -3.83 -5.68 24.72
N HIS A 566 -2.68 -5.80 24.06
CA HIS A 566 -1.38 -5.36 24.56
C HIS A 566 -0.90 -5.93 25.93
N ARG A 567 0.44 -6.01 26.15
CA ARG A 567 1.07 -6.52 27.40
C ARG A 567 0.27 -7.66 28.09
N TYR A 568 -0.37 -7.37 29.23
CA TYR A 568 -1.04 -8.32 30.10
C TYR A 568 -2.26 -9.00 29.45
N SER A 569 -3.07 -8.28 28.67
CA SER A 569 -4.30 -8.84 28.08
C SER A 569 -3.98 -9.64 26.83
N ALA A 570 -2.98 -9.23 26.06
CA ALA A 570 -2.46 -10.06 24.97
C ALA A 570 -1.86 -11.37 25.49
N ILE A 571 -1.07 -11.32 26.58
CA ILE A 571 -0.55 -12.53 27.25
C ILE A 571 -1.71 -13.41 27.71
N LYS A 572 -2.67 -12.84 28.46
CA LYS A 572 -3.82 -13.58 28.99
C LYS A 572 -4.68 -14.22 27.89
N ALA A 573 -4.93 -13.51 26.79
CA ALA A 573 -5.67 -14.04 25.64
C ALA A 573 -4.93 -15.20 24.96
N GLN A 574 -3.59 -15.10 24.86
CA GLN A 574 -2.76 -16.16 24.31
C GLN A 574 -2.70 -17.39 25.24
N ASP A 575 -2.54 -17.18 26.55
CA ASP A 575 -2.52 -18.26 27.56
C ASP A 575 -3.87 -19.01 27.59
N LEU A 576 -5.00 -18.29 27.52
CA LEU A 576 -6.33 -18.88 27.45
C LEU A 576 -6.56 -19.61 26.12
N GLY A 577 -6.09 -19.03 25.01
CA GLY A 577 -6.17 -19.66 23.70
C GLY A 577 -5.39 -20.99 23.65
N GLU A 578 -4.18 -21.02 24.20
CA GLU A 578 -3.35 -22.24 24.27
C GLU A 578 -3.97 -23.28 25.21
N LYS A 579 -4.48 -22.87 26.38
CA LYS A 579 -5.05 -23.79 27.38
C LYS A 579 -6.34 -24.48 26.91
N PHE A 580 -7.16 -23.81 26.10
CA PHE A 580 -8.47 -24.31 25.67
C PHE A 580 -8.56 -24.58 24.16
N ASP A 581 -7.43 -24.56 23.45
CA ASP A 581 -7.33 -24.71 21.98
C ASP A 581 -8.25 -23.75 21.19
N ILE A 582 -8.24 -22.46 21.58
CA ILE A 582 -9.02 -21.41 20.94
C ILE A 582 -8.08 -20.42 20.25
N PRO A 583 -8.33 -20.05 18.98
CA PRO A 583 -7.54 -19.03 18.31
C PRO A 583 -7.50 -17.70 19.08
N SER A 584 -6.29 -17.20 19.29
CA SER A 584 -6.01 -15.97 20.02
C SER A 584 -5.79 -14.78 19.09
N VAL A 585 -6.30 -13.61 19.47
CA VAL A 585 -6.18 -12.36 18.72
C VAL A 585 -5.55 -11.30 19.61
N ALA A 586 -4.48 -10.66 19.14
CA ALA A 586 -3.83 -9.58 19.86
C ALA A 586 -3.93 -8.26 19.11
N PHE A 587 -4.37 -7.22 19.82
CA PHE A 587 -4.32 -5.86 19.33
C PHE A 587 -3.04 -5.15 19.79
N VAL A 588 -2.35 -4.49 18.85
CA VAL A 588 -1.14 -3.72 19.11
C VAL A 588 -1.33 -2.27 18.69
N PHE A 589 -1.36 -1.35 19.67
CA PHE A 589 -1.64 0.07 19.41
C PHE A 589 -0.42 0.98 19.63
N GLU A 590 0.62 0.41 20.22
CA GLU A 590 1.85 1.08 20.61
C GLU A 590 3.00 0.46 19.81
N THR A 591 4.04 1.25 19.59
CA THR A 591 5.22 0.74 18.89
C THR A 591 6.31 0.31 19.87
N PRO A 592 7.19 -0.63 19.48
CA PRO A 592 8.32 -1.04 20.32
C PRO A 592 9.27 0.11 20.67
N ILE A 593 9.36 1.14 19.80
CA ILE A 593 10.15 2.35 20.05
C ILE A 593 9.51 3.16 21.18
N TRP A 594 8.19 3.34 21.16
CA TRP A 594 7.46 3.97 22.27
C TRP A 594 7.78 3.33 23.61
N MET A 595 7.75 1.99 23.63
CA MET A 595 8.01 1.24 24.86
C MET A 595 9.45 1.42 25.31
N LYS A 596 10.41 1.45 24.38
CA LYS A 596 11.81 1.69 24.68
C LYS A 596 12.03 3.09 25.26
N GLU A 597 11.33 4.11 24.76
CA GLU A 597 11.43 5.48 25.26
C GLU A 597 10.70 5.67 26.61
N GLN A 598 9.50 5.09 26.77
CA GLN A 598 8.81 4.96 28.06
C GLN A 598 9.70 4.27 29.09
N LEU A 599 10.42 3.22 28.66
CA LEU A 599 11.42 2.54 29.47
C LEU A 599 12.58 3.48 29.79
N GLY A 600 13.14 4.20 28.81
CA GLY A 600 14.25 5.15 29.00
C GLY A 600 13.98 6.23 30.04
N GLN A 601 12.76 6.78 30.10
CA GLN A 601 12.38 7.76 31.14
C GLN A 601 12.15 7.12 32.52
N ARG A 602 11.64 5.87 32.58
CA ARG A 602 11.44 5.12 33.84
C ARG A 602 12.69 4.35 34.31
N TRP A 603 13.73 4.27 33.48
CA TRP A 603 14.98 3.56 33.74
C TRP A 603 15.73 4.14 34.93
N VAL A 604 15.42 5.38 35.29
CA VAL A 604 16.07 6.08 36.39
C VAL A 604 15.55 5.59 37.75
N HIS A 605 14.24 5.37 38.01
CA HIS A 605 13.78 5.21 39.42
C HIS A 605 12.81 4.07 39.83
N ALA A 606 12.38 3.10 39.00
CA ALA A 606 11.68 1.91 39.58
C ALA A 606 11.64 0.66 38.68
N PHE A 607 12.01 -0.50 39.25
CA PHE A 607 11.83 -1.87 38.71
C PHE A 607 12.71 -2.29 37.51
N LYS A 608 14.03 -2.35 37.69
CA LYS A 608 15.02 -2.77 36.68
C LYS A 608 14.95 -4.23 36.17
N GLY A 609 13.99 -5.06 36.62
CA GLY A 609 13.83 -6.46 36.14
C GLY A 609 12.42 -6.84 35.66
N ARG A 610 11.40 -6.50 36.44
CA ARG A 610 10.01 -6.98 36.22
C ARG A 610 9.38 -6.44 34.93
N PHE A 611 9.65 -5.18 34.58
CA PHE A 611 9.08 -4.58 33.37
C PHE A 611 9.75 -5.13 32.10
N LYS A 612 11.07 -5.33 32.12
CA LYS A 612 11.81 -6.01 31.05
C LYS A 612 11.30 -7.46 30.87
N LYS A 613 11.10 -8.18 31.98
CA LYS A 613 10.53 -9.54 31.96
C LYS A 613 9.13 -9.55 31.34
N LEU A 614 8.24 -8.67 31.78
CA LEU A 614 6.90 -8.53 31.22
C LEU A 614 6.92 -8.16 29.73
N TRP A 615 7.83 -7.29 29.32
CA TRP A 615 7.98 -6.88 27.92
C TRP A 615 8.43 -8.04 27.02
N LEU A 616 9.37 -8.85 27.49
CA LEU A 616 9.78 -10.08 26.81
C LEU A 616 8.63 -11.09 26.76
N GLN A 617 7.91 -11.29 27.87
CA GLN A 617 6.73 -12.15 27.91
C GLN A 617 5.65 -11.69 26.93
N ALA A 618 5.37 -10.38 26.85
CA ALA A 618 4.42 -9.83 25.91
C ALA A 618 4.87 -10.05 24.46
N ARG A 619 6.17 -9.89 24.17
CA ARG A 619 6.74 -10.19 22.85
C ARG A 619 6.55 -11.66 22.48
N ASP A 620 6.84 -12.55 23.41
CA ASP A 620 6.81 -13.99 23.16
C ASP A 620 5.36 -14.48 23.02
N ALA A 621 4.42 -13.96 23.83
CA ALA A 621 2.99 -14.18 23.65
C ALA A 621 2.51 -13.66 22.29
N LEU A 622 2.85 -12.42 21.91
CA LEU A 622 2.50 -11.86 20.60
C LEU A 622 3.07 -12.69 19.45
N LYS A 623 4.26 -13.28 19.59
CA LYS A 623 4.81 -14.18 18.57
C LYS A 623 3.99 -15.45 18.40
N LYS A 624 3.39 -15.98 19.47
CA LYS A 624 2.55 -17.18 19.47
C LYS A 624 1.10 -16.92 19.07
N THR A 625 0.59 -15.70 19.23
CA THR A 625 -0.80 -15.34 18.93
C THR A 625 -1.20 -15.67 17.49
N ASP A 626 -2.40 -16.20 17.24
CA ASP A 626 -2.83 -16.57 15.90
C ASP A 626 -3.01 -15.37 14.96
N ILE A 627 -3.63 -14.29 15.47
CA ILE A 627 -3.92 -13.08 14.69
C ILE A 627 -3.41 -11.84 15.43
N ILE A 628 -2.64 -10.98 14.75
CA ILE A 628 -2.25 -9.66 15.27
C ILE A 628 -2.90 -8.54 14.45
N ILE A 629 -3.60 -7.65 15.13
CA ILE A 629 -4.25 -6.48 14.53
C ILE A 629 -3.60 -5.20 15.07
N ALA A 630 -3.03 -4.40 14.17
CA ALA A 630 -2.46 -3.10 14.53
C ALA A 630 -3.45 -1.94 14.31
N ASN A 631 -3.33 -0.88 15.10
CA ASN A 631 -4.15 0.33 14.93
C ASN A 631 -3.68 1.28 13.82
N SER A 632 -2.50 1.08 13.26
CA SER A 632 -1.96 1.87 12.15
C SER A 632 -0.98 1.06 11.30
N LYS A 633 -0.66 1.53 10.09
CA LYS A 633 0.36 0.91 9.23
C LYS A 633 1.75 1.10 9.81
N LEU A 634 2.04 2.25 10.41
CA LEU A 634 3.29 2.48 11.13
C LEU A 634 3.44 1.46 12.27
N THR A 635 2.45 1.37 13.16
CA THR A 635 2.42 0.43 14.27
C THR A 635 2.58 -1.01 13.78
N ALA A 636 1.90 -1.38 12.68
CA ALA A 636 2.08 -2.69 12.06
C ALA A 636 3.52 -2.92 11.59
N SER A 637 4.11 -1.95 10.89
CA SER A 637 5.46 -2.08 10.33
C SER A 637 6.55 -2.18 11.40
N GLU A 638 6.36 -1.49 12.55
CA GLU A 638 7.31 -1.49 13.65
C GLU A 638 7.17 -2.75 14.50
N ASN A 639 5.94 -3.16 14.81
CA ASN A 639 5.70 -4.44 15.50
C ASN A 639 6.13 -5.63 14.62
N GLN A 640 5.93 -5.59 13.30
CA GLN A 640 6.45 -6.62 12.39
C GLN A 640 7.97 -6.75 12.45
N ARG A 641 8.69 -5.61 12.47
CA ARG A 641 10.16 -5.59 12.60
C ARG A 641 10.61 -6.16 13.94
N TRP A 642 9.91 -5.83 15.03
CA TRP A 642 10.26 -6.28 16.38
C TRP A 642 9.92 -7.74 16.65
N LEU A 643 8.80 -8.22 16.15
CA LEU A 643 8.35 -9.61 16.33
C LEU A 643 9.01 -10.56 15.33
N GLY A 644 9.46 -10.07 14.18
CA GLY A 644 9.97 -10.91 13.09
C GLY A 644 8.89 -11.71 12.37
N ARG A 645 7.62 -11.36 12.55
CA ARG A 645 6.44 -11.97 11.89
C ARG A 645 5.54 -10.90 11.31
N LYS A 646 4.75 -11.27 10.30
CA LYS A 646 3.76 -10.40 9.68
C LYS A 646 2.66 -10.03 10.68
N ILE A 647 2.13 -8.81 10.54
CA ILE A 647 0.90 -8.36 11.20
C ILE A 647 -0.27 -8.64 10.26
N ASP A 648 -1.30 -9.30 10.79
CA ASP A 648 -2.39 -9.90 10.01
C ASP A 648 -3.43 -8.88 9.54
N GLY A 649 -3.59 -7.78 10.29
CA GLY A 649 -4.50 -6.71 9.93
C GLY A 649 -4.11 -5.35 10.45
N VAL A 650 -4.64 -4.32 9.79
CA VAL A 650 -4.59 -2.93 10.28
C VAL A 650 -6.01 -2.40 10.39
N VAL A 651 -6.46 -2.05 11.59
CA VAL A 651 -7.78 -1.47 11.84
C VAL A 651 -7.62 -0.16 12.59
N TYR A 652 -7.98 0.95 11.94
CA TYR A 652 -7.97 2.26 12.57
C TYR A 652 -9.11 2.35 13.60
N PRO A 653 -8.91 2.93 14.79
CA PRO A 653 -9.99 3.19 15.74
C PRO A 653 -11.01 4.16 15.13
N GLY A 654 -12.26 4.03 15.60
CA GLY A 654 -13.37 4.88 15.19
C GLY A 654 -13.66 5.98 16.22
N MET A 655 -14.75 6.69 15.99
CA MET A 655 -15.25 7.76 16.85
C MET A 655 -16.77 7.64 17.01
N ASP A 656 -17.29 7.99 18.19
CA ASP A 656 -18.72 8.04 18.48
C ASP A 656 -19.30 9.41 18.11
N PHE A 657 -19.82 9.52 16.90
CA PHE A 657 -20.39 10.76 16.36
C PHE A 657 -21.60 11.25 17.16
N ASP A 658 -22.52 10.35 17.51
CA ASP A 658 -23.76 10.70 18.20
C ASP A 658 -23.52 11.32 19.58
N LYS A 659 -22.52 10.83 20.33
CA LYS A 659 -22.15 11.41 21.64
C LYS A 659 -21.72 12.88 21.50
N VAL A 660 -21.02 13.22 20.42
CA VAL A 660 -20.53 14.59 20.20
C VAL A 660 -21.61 15.51 19.63
N ASP A 661 -22.49 14.98 18.78
CA ASP A 661 -23.53 15.77 18.14
C ASP A 661 -24.65 16.17 19.12
N LYS A 662 -24.88 15.40 20.19
CA LYS A 662 -25.78 15.75 21.31
C LYS A 662 -25.32 16.95 22.14
N ILE A 663 -24.03 17.31 22.07
CA ILE A 663 -23.48 18.43 22.85
C ILE A 663 -23.73 19.74 22.10
N SER A 664 -24.35 20.72 22.76
CA SER A 664 -24.57 22.05 22.20
C SER A 664 -23.25 22.72 21.79
N THR A 665 -23.29 23.61 20.79
CA THR A 665 -22.07 24.29 20.31
C THR A 665 -21.92 25.62 21.07
N PRO A 666 -20.98 25.74 22.03
CA PRO A 666 -20.75 26.99 22.74
C PRO A 666 -20.20 28.08 21.82
N LYS A 667 -20.36 29.35 22.23
CA LYS A 667 -19.73 30.49 21.57
C LYS A 667 -18.21 30.32 21.60
N LYS A 668 -17.54 30.67 20.49
CA LYS A 668 -16.08 30.63 20.41
C LYS A 668 -15.45 31.62 21.38
N GLU A 669 -14.47 31.15 22.13
CA GLU A 669 -13.62 31.96 23.01
C GLU A 669 -12.24 32.16 22.35
N ASN A 670 -11.51 33.20 22.77
CA ASN A 670 -10.12 33.41 22.35
C ASN A 670 -9.18 32.44 23.10
N GLN A 671 -9.35 31.15 22.86
CA GLN A 671 -8.57 30.09 23.47
C GLN A 671 -8.14 29.03 22.45
N ILE A 672 -7.04 28.35 22.75
CA ILE A 672 -6.58 27.14 22.08
C ILE A 672 -6.51 25.99 23.09
N ILE A 673 -6.56 24.76 22.62
CA ILE A 673 -6.65 23.59 23.49
C ILE A 673 -5.60 22.53 23.19
N TYR A 674 -5.11 21.90 24.26
CA TYR A 674 -4.35 20.65 24.23
C TYR A 674 -5.08 19.61 25.08
N ILE A 675 -5.16 18.38 24.58
CA ILE A 675 -5.75 17.23 25.29
C ILE A 675 -4.78 16.07 25.24
N GLY A 676 -4.35 15.59 26.40
CA GLY A 676 -3.44 14.44 26.51
C GLY A 676 -2.69 14.39 27.82
N ARG A 677 -1.94 13.31 28.06
CA ARG A 677 -1.07 13.20 29.24
C ARG A 677 0.00 14.31 29.26
N LEU A 678 0.47 14.66 30.46
CA LEU A 678 1.52 15.66 30.67
C LEU A 678 2.85 14.97 30.98
N ASN A 679 3.48 14.44 29.93
CA ASN A 679 4.79 13.80 29.97
C ASN A 679 5.73 14.51 28.99
N THR A 680 7.04 14.34 29.15
CA THR A 680 8.03 15.14 28.40
C THR A 680 7.88 15.03 26.88
N TYR A 681 7.68 13.82 26.32
CA TYR A 681 7.52 13.61 24.87
C TYR A 681 6.23 14.19 24.27
N LYS A 682 5.33 14.71 25.11
CA LYS A 682 4.13 15.42 24.67
C LYS A 682 4.42 16.89 24.37
N ASN A 683 5.59 17.41 24.75
CA ASN A 683 6.14 18.72 24.38
C ASN A 683 5.20 19.90 24.64
N ILE A 684 4.47 19.88 25.75
CA ILE A 684 3.62 21.01 26.16
C ILE A 684 4.49 22.23 26.50
N ASP A 685 5.73 22.02 26.94
CA ASP A 685 6.69 23.10 27.18
C ASP A 685 7.04 23.86 25.89
N ILE A 686 7.18 23.15 24.76
CA ILE A 686 7.39 23.75 23.43
C ILE A 686 6.19 24.60 23.02
N LEU A 687 4.96 24.15 23.32
CA LEU A 687 3.75 24.93 23.09
C LEU A 687 3.70 26.20 23.95
N ILE A 688 4.01 26.11 25.25
CA ILE A 688 4.06 27.28 26.13
C ILE A 688 5.12 28.29 25.65
N LYS A 689 6.32 27.81 25.28
CA LYS A 689 7.40 28.65 24.71
C LYS A 689 7.02 29.26 23.36
N ALA A 690 6.22 28.57 22.55
CA ALA A 690 5.74 29.12 21.27
C ALA A 690 4.75 30.25 21.50
N LEU A 691 3.85 30.11 22.49
CA LEU A 691 2.90 31.17 22.85
C LEU A 691 3.60 32.42 23.40
N SER A 692 4.73 32.28 24.10
CA SER A 692 5.48 33.44 24.61
C SER A 692 6.14 34.29 23.52
N LYS A 693 6.13 33.82 22.26
CA LYS A 693 6.61 34.59 21.11
C LYS A 693 5.51 35.37 20.39
N ILE A 694 4.25 35.17 20.78
CA ILE A 694 3.09 35.70 20.07
C ILE A 694 2.52 36.89 20.83
N LYS A 695 2.43 38.04 20.15
CA LYS A 695 1.77 39.23 20.71
C LYS A 695 0.27 38.95 20.91
N ASN A 696 -0.25 39.21 22.10
CA ASN A 696 -1.64 38.90 22.48
C ASN A 696 -2.01 37.41 22.33
N ALA A 697 -1.14 36.52 22.83
CA ALA A 697 -1.37 35.08 22.81
C ALA A 697 -2.76 34.67 23.39
N PRO A 698 -3.48 33.71 22.77
CA PRO A 698 -4.76 33.21 23.28
C PRO A 698 -4.56 32.45 24.61
N LYS A 699 -5.64 32.28 25.38
CA LYS A 699 -5.64 31.39 26.55
C LYS A 699 -5.35 29.95 26.11
N LEU A 700 -4.42 29.26 26.77
CA LEU A 700 -4.15 27.84 26.54
C LEU A 700 -4.90 26.98 27.57
N VAL A 701 -5.86 26.18 27.12
CA VAL A 701 -6.55 25.19 27.96
C VAL A 701 -5.84 23.85 27.84
N ILE A 702 -5.43 23.27 28.97
CA ILE A 702 -4.68 22.02 29.05
C ILE A 702 -5.53 21.00 29.79
N CYS A 703 -6.01 19.99 29.05
CA CYS A 703 -6.81 18.90 29.58
C CYS A 703 -5.95 17.63 29.69
N GLY A 704 -5.59 17.27 30.92
CA GLY A 704 -4.86 16.06 31.22
C GLY A 704 -4.05 16.15 32.51
N THR A 705 -3.48 15.01 32.88
CA THR A 705 -2.61 14.86 34.05
C THR A 705 -1.31 14.17 33.65
N GLY A 706 -0.26 14.35 34.45
CA GLY A 706 1.04 13.73 34.22
C GLY A 706 2.12 14.38 35.10
N GLU A 707 3.29 13.77 35.10
CA GLU A 707 4.44 14.12 35.95
C GLU A 707 4.97 15.53 35.69
N GLU A 708 4.81 16.06 34.47
CA GLU A 708 5.33 17.37 34.10
C GLU A 708 4.40 18.53 34.52
N LYS A 709 3.26 18.26 35.18
CA LYS A 709 2.26 19.30 35.51
C LYS A 709 2.88 20.48 36.29
N SER A 710 3.67 20.22 37.33
CA SER A 710 4.28 21.30 38.15
C SER A 710 5.20 22.16 37.31
N LYS A 711 6.15 21.54 36.59
CA LYS A 711 7.11 22.22 35.73
C LYS A 711 6.44 23.05 34.63
N LEU A 712 5.36 22.54 34.03
CA LEU A 712 4.61 23.26 33.01
C LEU A 712 3.87 24.47 33.60
N THR A 713 3.37 24.35 34.83
CA THR A 713 2.70 25.46 35.55
C THR A 713 3.70 26.57 35.87
N GLU A 714 4.87 26.22 36.42
CA GLU A 714 5.97 27.14 36.69
C GLU A 714 6.49 27.82 35.41
N LEU A 715 6.64 27.05 34.32
CA LEU A 715 7.05 27.59 33.02
C LEU A 715 6.04 28.60 32.47
N ALA A 716 4.74 28.31 32.55
CA ALA A 716 3.69 29.22 32.11
C ALA A 716 3.69 30.52 32.93
N ALA A 717 3.84 30.43 34.26
CA ALA A 717 3.94 31.60 35.13
C ALA A 717 5.16 32.46 34.79
N ARG A 718 6.35 31.83 34.66
CA ARG A 718 7.60 32.53 34.31
C ARG A 718 7.55 33.23 32.96
N LEU A 719 6.87 32.65 31.98
CA LEU A 719 6.72 33.24 30.63
C LEU A 719 5.47 34.11 30.50
N ASN A 720 4.74 34.36 31.60
CA ASN A 720 3.50 35.13 31.64
C ASN A 720 2.44 34.68 30.61
N ILE A 721 2.28 33.36 30.45
CA ILE A 721 1.30 32.76 29.53
C ILE A 721 0.05 32.34 30.30
N LYS A 722 -1.12 32.79 29.82
CA LYS A 722 -2.43 32.43 30.37
C LYS A 722 -2.75 30.97 30.07
N CYS A 723 -2.46 30.08 31.02
CA CYS A 723 -2.73 28.65 30.95
C CYS A 723 -3.81 28.22 31.98
N GLU A 724 -4.78 27.42 31.56
CA GLU A 724 -5.80 26.81 32.41
C GLU A 724 -5.60 25.28 32.43
N PHE A 725 -5.13 24.74 33.57
CA PHE A 725 -4.91 23.31 33.74
C PHE A 725 -6.15 22.63 34.34
N LYS A 726 -6.97 21.98 33.50
CA LYS A 726 -8.23 21.35 33.93
C LYS A 726 -8.07 19.97 34.58
N GLY A 727 -6.88 19.36 34.50
CA GLY A 727 -6.69 17.98 34.95
C GLY A 727 -7.42 16.99 34.05
N SER A 728 -7.78 15.82 34.59
CA SER A 728 -8.55 14.81 33.86
C SER A 728 -10.01 15.24 33.78
N ILE A 729 -10.56 15.30 32.58
CA ILE A 729 -11.96 15.69 32.33
C ILE A 729 -12.74 14.54 31.69
N THR A 730 -14.05 14.52 31.89
CA THR A 730 -14.95 13.53 31.27
C THR A 730 -15.20 13.87 29.80
N ASP A 731 -15.77 12.93 29.04
CA ASP A 731 -16.14 13.20 27.65
C ASP A 731 -17.20 14.32 27.54
N GLU A 732 -18.18 14.38 28.45
CA GLU A 732 -19.18 15.45 28.47
C GLU A 732 -18.55 16.84 28.68
N GLN A 733 -17.47 16.91 29.46
CA GLN A 733 -16.71 18.14 29.69
C GLN A 733 -15.73 18.44 28.54
N LYS A 734 -15.20 17.41 27.88
CA LYS A 734 -14.22 17.51 26.80
C LYS A 734 -14.79 18.19 25.55
N TRP A 735 -15.98 17.77 25.11
CA TRP A 735 -16.56 18.26 23.85
C TRP A 735 -16.85 19.77 23.85
N PRO A 736 -17.46 20.37 24.90
CA PRO A 736 -17.63 21.81 24.99
C PRO A 736 -16.31 22.58 24.93
N GLU A 737 -15.27 22.09 25.61
CA GLU A 737 -13.93 22.70 25.63
C GLU A 737 -13.26 22.69 24.25
N ILE A 738 -13.39 21.59 23.51
CA ILE A 738 -12.97 21.53 22.10
C ILE A 738 -13.78 22.53 21.27
N LYS A 739 -15.12 22.48 21.35
CA LYS A 739 -16.02 23.28 20.52
C LYS A 739 -15.88 24.78 20.76
N LYS A 740 -15.55 25.25 21.97
CA LYS A 740 -15.33 26.68 22.24
C LYS A 740 -13.95 27.20 21.81
N SER A 741 -12.99 26.30 21.56
CA SER A 741 -11.62 26.65 21.16
C SER A 741 -11.51 27.07 19.69
N LEU A 742 -10.52 27.92 19.38
CA LEU A 742 -10.22 28.38 18.02
C LEU A 742 -9.59 27.28 17.16
N PHE A 743 -8.66 26.54 17.74
CA PHE A 743 -7.96 25.40 17.15
C PHE A 743 -7.29 24.57 18.25
N MET A 744 -6.96 23.32 17.94
CA MET A 744 -6.19 22.43 18.81
C MET A 744 -4.70 22.47 18.43
N VAL A 745 -3.81 22.38 19.42
CA VAL A 745 -2.38 22.16 19.18
C VAL A 745 -1.97 20.83 19.82
N PHE A 746 -1.27 20.01 19.03
CA PHE A 746 -0.89 18.65 19.41
C PHE A 746 0.61 18.42 19.12
N PRO A 747 1.50 18.85 20.02
CA PRO A 747 2.94 18.92 19.79
C PRO A 747 3.71 17.61 20.10
N SER A 748 3.00 16.50 20.29
CA SER A 748 3.58 15.20 20.64
C SER A 748 4.67 14.75 19.66
N SER A 749 5.85 14.42 20.17
CA SER A 749 6.93 13.72 19.45
C SER A 749 6.59 12.26 19.15
N PHE A 750 5.73 11.67 19.98
CA PHE A 750 5.36 10.27 19.85
C PHE A 750 3.86 10.04 20.07
N GLU A 751 3.26 9.24 19.19
CA GLU A 751 1.87 8.78 19.30
C GLU A 751 1.69 7.35 18.82
N GLY A 752 0.72 6.64 19.42
CA GLY A 752 0.24 5.35 18.88
C GLY A 752 -0.69 5.54 17.68
N PHE A 753 -1.63 6.49 17.80
CA PHE A 753 -2.57 6.86 16.73
C PHE A 753 -2.88 8.35 16.72
N GLY A 754 -2.94 8.96 17.91
CA GLY A 754 -3.23 10.39 18.10
C GLY A 754 -4.72 10.69 17.93
N MET A 755 -5.57 10.21 18.84
CA MET A 755 -7.03 10.45 18.81
C MET A 755 -7.44 11.94 18.93
N PRO A 756 -6.83 12.77 19.80
CA PRO A 756 -7.35 14.12 20.06
C PRO A 756 -7.46 15.04 18.82
N PRO A 757 -6.52 15.03 17.87
CA PRO A 757 -6.72 15.78 16.62
C PRO A 757 -7.94 15.31 15.81
N MET A 758 -8.28 14.02 15.79
CA MET A 758 -9.49 13.51 15.15
C MET A 758 -10.74 14.03 15.84
N GLU A 759 -10.72 14.03 17.18
CA GLU A 759 -11.80 14.56 18.02
C GLU A 759 -12.07 16.04 17.74
N ALA A 760 -11.01 16.83 17.64
CA ALA A 760 -11.08 18.25 17.26
C ALA A 760 -11.58 18.45 15.83
N LEU A 761 -11.02 17.72 14.85
CA LEU A 761 -11.47 17.82 13.46
C LEU A 761 -12.95 17.48 13.31
N TYR A 762 -13.45 16.46 14.01
CA TYR A 762 -14.87 16.13 14.02
C TYR A 762 -15.72 17.28 14.54
N CYS A 763 -15.28 17.98 15.59
CA CYS A 763 -15.93 19.18 16.11
C CYS A 763 -15.81 20.41 15.18
N GLY A 764 -15.23 20.27 13.99
CA GLY A 764 -14.97 21.37 13.07
C GLY A 764 -13.83 22.28 13.53
N ILE A 765 -12.96 21.79 14.41
CA ILE A 765 -11.83 22.53 14.98
C ILE A 765 -10.56 22.13 14.22
N PRO A 766 -9.87 23.07 13.56
CA PRO A 766 -8.61 22.75 12.90
C PRO A 766 -7.52 22.43 13.94
N CYS A 767 -6.52 21.66 13.53
CA CYS A 767 -5.44 21.22 14.41
C CYS A 767 -4.07 21.59 13.84
N ILE A 768 -3.13 21.94 14.73
CA ILE A 768 -1.70 22.01 14.46
C ILE A 768 -1.05 20.79 15.13
N CYS A 769 -0.33 19.97 14.37
CA CYS A 769 0.29 18.74 14.82
C CYS A 769 1.80 18.76 14.60
N ALA A 770 2.57 18.05 15.44
CA ALA A 770 3.97 17.80 15.15
C ALA A 770 4.10 16.97 13.85
N ASN A 771 5.11 17.25 13.03
CA ASN A 771 5.35 16.53 11.79
C ASN A 771 6.00 15.16 12.02
N ILE A 772 5.22 14.20 12.55
CA ILE A 772 5.68 12.83 12.84
C ILE A 772 4.98 11.79 11.94
N PRO A 773 5.60 10.62 11.66
CA PRO A 773 5.09 9.67 10.67
C PRO A 773 3.66 9.20 10.91
N ILE A 774 3.27 8.94 12.16
CA ILE A 774 1.91 8.47 12.49
C ILE A 774 0.85 9.54 12.23
N LEU A 775 1.12 10.80 12.57
CA LEU A 775 0.16 11.89 12.32
C LEU A 775 0.07 12.21 10.83
N ASN A 776 1.14 12.00 10.05
CA ASN A 776 1.10 12.06 8.59
C ASN A 776 0.26 10.93 7.98
N GLU A 777 0.35 9.71 8.53
CA GLU A 777 -0.48 8.58 8.09
C GLU A 777 -1.96 8.86 8.33
N VAL A 778 -2.31 9.30 9.54
CA VAL A 778 -3.71 9.45 9.96
C VAL A 778 -4.34 10.71 9.38
N TYR A 779 -3.62 11.83 9.34
CA TYR A 779 -4.23 13.12 8.97
C TYR A 779 -3.84 13.62 7.59
N GLY A 780 -2.72 13.17 7.01
CA GLY A 780 -2.23 13.68 5.74
C GLY A 780 -2.31 15.20 5.67
N ASN A 781 -2.90 15.78 4.62
CA ASN A 781 -3.03 17.24 4.52
C ASN A 781 -4.24 17.84 5.26
N LYS A 782 -4.85 17.17 6.24
CA LYS A 782 -6.08 17.62 6.94
C LYS A 782 -5.81 18.44 8.20
N VAL A 783 -4.59 18.41 8.71
CA VAL A 783 -4.09 19.26 9.79
C VAL A 783 -2.96 20.17 9.29
N GLU A 784 -2.60 21.17 10.08
CA GLU A 784 -1.35 21.90 9.88
C GLU A 784 -0.21 21.16 10.58
N TYR A 785 0.99 21.18 10.00
CA TYR A 785 2.17 20.61 10.64
C TYR A 785 3.20 21.69 10.97
N PHE A 786 3.89 21.49 12.09
CA PHE A 786 5.11 22.22 12.44
C PHE A 786 6.28 21.24 12.59
N GLN A 787 7.51 21.74 12.46
CA GLN A 787 8.70 20.94 12.68
C GLN A 787 8.78 20.51 14.15
N GLU A 788 8.94 19.21 14.40
CA GLU A 788 9.03 18.65 15.74
C GLU A 788 10.12 19.34 16.58
N ASN A 789 9.84 19.58 17.86
CA ASN A 789 10.73 20.26 18.82
C ASN A 789 11.19 21.67 18.40
N ASN A 790 10.52 22.30 17.44
CA ASN A 790 10.85 23.65 16.97
C ASN A 790 9.80 24.67 17.44
N VAL A 791 10.19 25.51 18.40
CA VAL A 791 9.36 26.57 19.00
C VAL A 791 8.93 27.61 17.95
N GLU A 792 9.84 28.05 17.07
CA GLU A 792 9.55 29.06 16.04
C GLU A 792 8.56 28.54 15.00
N SER A 793 8.79 27.31 14.54
CA SER A 793 7.90 26.68 13.57
C SER A 793 6.49 26.54 14.12
N LEU A 794 6.35 26.26 15.43
CA LEU A 794 5.05 26.17 16.09
C LEU A 794 4.43 27.57 16.24
N ALA A 795 5.19 28.56 16.71
CA ALA A 795 4.71 29.93 16.88
C ALA A 795 4.14 30.50 15.57
N HIS A 796 4.88 30.37 14.45
CA HIS A 796 4.41 30.80 13.13
C HIS A 796 3.08 30.14 12.71
N LYS A 797 2.89 28.85 13.02
CA LYS A 797 1.64 28.15 12.69
C LYS A 797 0.48 28.61 13.56
N ILE A 798 0.73 28.86 14.84
CA ILE A 798 -0.27 29.42 15.76
C ILE A 798 -0.67 30.81 15.30
N GLU A 799 0.28 31.72 15.01
CA GLU A 799 -0.01 33.07 14.50
C GLU A 799 -0.77 33.05 13.19
N PHE A 800 -0.34 32.23 12.23
CA PHE A 800 -1.02 32.08 10.96
C PHE A 800 -2.48 31.67 11.16
N LEU A 801 -2.73 30.66 12.02
CA LEU A 801 -4.10 30.28 12.31
C LEU A 801 -4.85 31.39 13.03
N LEU A 802 -4.28 32.12 14.00
CA LEU A 802 -4.95 33.23 14.70
C LEU A 802 -5.40 34.35 13.75
N GLN A 803 -4.54 34.71 12.79
CA GLN A 803 -4.81 35.80 11.83
C GLN A 803 -5.83 35.39 10.75
N ASN A 804 -5.93 34.11 10.40
CA ASN A 804 -6.70 33.67 9.22
C ASN A 804 -8.03 32.97 9.58
N LYS A 805 -9.04 33.73 10.01
CA LYS A 805 -10.37 33.19 10.42
C LYS A 805 -11.05 32.33 9.34
N ARG A 806 -11.10 32.82 8.10
CA ARG A 806 -11.70 32.08 6.96
C ARG A 806 -10.96 30.77 6.69
N TYR A 807 -9.63 30.78 6.78
CA TYR A 807 -8.81 29.58 6.63
C TYR A 807 -9.14 28.56 7.73
N ARG A 808 -9.16 29.00 9.00
CA ARG A 808 -9.53 28.13 10.13
C ARG A 808 -10.87 27.42 9.93
N GLN A 809 -11.91 28.18 9.56
CA GLN A 809 -13.26 27.65 9.32
C GLN A 809 -13.28 26.63 8.18
N LYS A 810 -12.63 26.94 7.06
CA LYS A 810 -12.51 26.03 5.92
C LYS A 810 -11.79 24.73 6.30
N ARG A 811 -10.69 24.82 7.05
CA ARG A 811 -9.91 23.65 7.50
C ARG A 811 -10.71 22.80 8.48
N GLY A 812 -11.43 23.43 9.41
CA GLY A 812 -12.35 22.74 10.32
C GLY A 812 -13.41 21.93 9.58
N LYS A 813 -14.09 22.53 8.59
CA LYS A 813 -15.11 21.85 7.77
C LYS A 813 -14.54 20.64 7.03
N LEU A 814 -13.44 20.83 6.31
CA LEU A 814 -12.76 19.74 5.58
C LEU A 814 -12.25 18.63 6.52
N GLY A 815 -11.84 19.00 7.73
CA GLY A 815 -11.48 18.10 8.80
C GLY A 815 -12.65 17.21 9.23
N ARG A 816 -13.81 17.82 9.52
CA ARG A 816 -15.02 17.09 9.92
C ARG A 816 -15.49 16.12 8.84
N GLU A 817 -15.57 16.57 7.59
CA GLU A 817 -15.95 15.73 6.44
C GLU A 817 -15.01 14.53 6.29
N TYR A 818 -13.71 14.75 6.46
CA TYR A 818 -12.71 13.69 6.43
C TYR A 818 -12.96 12.65 7.53
N VAL A 819 -13.19 13.08 8.77
CA VAL A 819 -13.40 12.17 9.91
C VAL A 819 -14.65 11.30 9.72
N ILE A 820 -15.78 11.92 9.33
CA ILE A 820 -17.04 11.21 9.03
C ILE A 820 -16.84 10.13 7.96
N SER A 821 -16.10 10.46 6.90
CA SER A 821 -15.88 9.55 5.78
C SER A 821 -15.02 8.32 6.14
N ALA A 822 -14.16 8.42 7.16
CA ALA A 822 -13.07 7.46 7.35
C ALA A 822 -13.02 6.75 8.71
N TYR A 823 -13.54 7.31 9.80
CA TYR A 823 -13.25 6.85 11.17
C TYR A 823 -14.49 6.61 12.04
N SER A 824 -15.45 5.81 11.57
CA SER A 824 -16.55 5.33 12.43
C SER A 824 -16.24 3.96 13.05
N TRP A 825 -16.71 3.72 14.27
CA TRP A 825 -16.54 2.43 14.94
C TRP A 825 -17.15 1.27 14.16
N GLU A 826 -18.27 1.51 13.47
CA GLU A 826 -18.92 0.52 12.62
C GLU A 826 -18.00 0.04 11.48
N LYS A 827 -17.30 0.97 10.81
CA LYS A 827 -16.32 0.63 9.75
C LYS A 827 -15.16 -0.18 10.32
N SER A 828 -14.68 0.18 11.51
CA SER A 828 -13.60 -0.53 12.19
C SER A 828 -14.00 -1.94 12.60
N ALA A 829 -15.19 -2.11 13.19
CA ALA A 829 -15.74 -3.40 13.59
C ALA A 829 -15.96 -4.32 12.38
N LYS A 830 -16.54 -3.81 11.28
CA LYS A 830 -16.67 -4.55 10.00
C LYS A 830 -15.33 -5.09 9.50
N LYS A 831 -14.26 -4.32 9.68
CA LYS A 831 -12.91 -4.74 9.27
C LYS A 831 -12.34 -5.84 10.17
N ILE A 832 -12.59 -5.76 11.48
CA ILE A 832 -12.20 -6.81 12.44
C ILE A 832 -12.95 -8.11 12.13
N GLU A 833 -14.27 -8.04 12.01
CA GLU A 833 -15.12 -9.17 11.66
C GLU A 833 -14.61 -9.88 10.40
N LYS A 834 -14.28 -9.12 9.35
CA LYS A 834 -13.71 -9.68 8.11
C LYS A 834 -12.38 -10.41 8.35
N ILE A 835 -11.49 -9.88 9.19
CA ILE A 835 -10.21 -10.53 9.52
C ILE A 835 -10.47 -11.86 10.23
N LEU A 836 -11.37 -11.88 11.22
CA LEU A 836 -11.72 -13.07 11.99
C LEU A 836 -12.38 -14.15 11.13
N LEU A 837 -13.35 -13.77 10.28
CA LEU A 837 -14.03 -14.70 9.39
C LEU A 837 -13.09 -15.32 8.36
N ASN A 838 -12.17 -14.53 7.79
CA ASN A 838 -11.16 -15.04 6.88
C ASN A 838 -10.25 -16.07 7.55
N PHE A 839 -9.81 -15.82 8.79
CA PHE A 839 -9.00 -16.79 9.53
C PHE A 839 -9.75 -18.11 9.77
N LYS A 840 -11.02 -18.02 10.18
CA LYS A 840 -11.88 -19.20 10.35
C LYS A 840 -12.05 -20.02 9.08
N GLN A 841 -12.18 -19.37 7.93
CA GLN A 841 -12.27 -20.04 6.64
C GLN A 841 -10.97 -20.77 6.31
N ILE A 842 -9.81 -20.13 6.51
CA ILE A 842 -8.50 -20.73 6.29
C ILE A 842 -8.30 -21.97 7.19
N LYS A 843 -8.60 -21.87 8.50
CA LYS A 843 -8.42 -23.00 9.45
C LYS A 843 -9.29 -24.21 9.09
N ARG A 844 -10.52 -23.99 8.59
CA ARG A 844 -11.40 -25.06 8.10
C ARG A 844 -10.89 -25.72 6.83
N VAL A 845 -10.33 -24.95 5.90
CA VAL A 845 -9.76 -25.50 4.67
C VAL A 845 -8.45 -26.25 4.93
N SER A 846 -7.69 -25.88 5.96
CA SER A 846 -6.49 -26.60 6.39
C SER A 846 -6.75 -27.79 7.31
N GLY A 847 -7.96 -27.90 7.85
CA GLY A 847 -8.39 -28.97 8.74
C GLY A 847 -9.35 -29.92 8.04
N ASN A 848 -8.84 -30.71 7.09
CA ASN A 848 -9.41 -32.02 6.83
C ASN A 848 -8.75 -32.99 7.81
N GLU A 849 -9.62 -33.67 8.55
CA GLU A 849 -9.35 -34.90 9.29
C GLU A 849 -8.49 -35.85 8.44
N TYR A 850 -7.43 -36.34 9.07
CA TYR A 850 -6.79 -37.62 8.74
C TYR A 850 -7.68 -38.76 9.22
#